data_AF-A0A8H7HH70-F1
#
_entry.id   AF-A0A8H7HH70-F1
#
_cell.length_a   1.000
_cell.length_b   1.000
_cell.length_c   1.000
_cell.angle_alpha   90.00
_cell.angle_beta   90.00
_cell.angle_gamma   90.00
#
_symmetry.space_group_name_H-M   'P 1'
#
loop_
_entity.id
_entity.type
_entity.pdbx_description
1 polymer ?
#
loop_
_entity_poly.entity_id
_entity_poly.type
_entity_poly.pdbx_seq_one_letter_code
_entity_poly.pdbx_strand_id
1 'polypeptide(L)'
;MKSLLLLSLASAATATPSVHIPLIRRSHTGIFSPDDLAAQRDALDVKYHTNGAITIRPRQNEGGVSMVNQNGDLSYYAFMNVGTPPTAYGVALDTGSSDLWFQSEACVACDGAKISTTSSSLQQTGRPFSIRYGSGSVQGTIVSDHVEIGGFAVDNQVMGLVTQASGVLLNGRSAGLLGLAFQRLSNTESVPFWEALVTSGRWSQPLMSFWMTRFGNISTVRVEEYGGEFRMGGLNASLYTGEVEYIDMPSSVQAYWSIPLRQITVNGGPPITITNLGVTSLAAIDTGTSLIGGPPDIVAEIYSQVPNARKGTGNLERYWVFPCNQVVSITLNFGGRTWPIEPTDLILATTNPSVCVGAIFEVSMGGLGNPDVPQWIVGDAFLKNVYSVFRYQPPSVGFAQLSAAAGGALLQQPIPTTAPTPTAVRNISSTSVVAPTFSTSGPSPNGGISTMGMNTAINEIEAHAVPRPRKAVSVSSASLIRRGKSHPTLNFAAERKGLQEKYGGKYGSTSYSTRSNIIQEDMVNQNMDVMYYASVEVGTPPQSYAVILDTGSSDMWLQSVACAPCTGKKIDPATSSTLQPSSSSFSIAYGIGSVRGSLVNDVVSIGSSPAFTVQNQIWGLVNYTLGTPVPGNIAGLMGLGFKNLAASQATPFWETLVSNNQWDEPVMSFWMTRYGNISSASDAEFGGEFILGGTNEALYTGDIEFVSLPYASNPTFWAIPIHSITVNGNEISTVASDTSAALAAIDTATSLIGGPPSAVRKLYAAIPGAKQAEGVLEGFWTLPSMFTARRANRPQSTLNFGGRAWAMSSDDFVLTTSTPNTCVGAVFETSLGDPDNAQIPQ
;
A
#
# COMPACT_ATOMS: atom_id res chain seq x y z
N MET A 1 76.55 14.63 23.75
CA MET A 1 75.28 14.12 23.19
C MET A 1 74.13 14.57 24.08
N LYS A 2 73.64 15.78 23.84
CA LYS A 2 72.51 16.44 24.53
C LYS A 2 72.47 17.88 24.00
N SER A 3 71.31 18.38 23.63
CA SER A 3 70.99 19.80 23.82
C SER A 3 69.48 19.98 23.76
N LEU A 4 68.90 20.05 24.96
CA LEU A 4 67.64 20.73 25.22
C LEU A 4 67.87 22.23 25.01
N LEU A 5 66.95 22.91 24.35
CA LEU A 5 66.74 24.33 24.56
C LEU A 5 65.23 24.59 24.68
N LEU A 6 64.78 24.87 25.90
CA LEU A 6 63.63 25.74 26.13
C LEU A 6 64.07 27.17 25.81
N LEU A 7 63.23 27.95 25.13
CA LEU A 7 63.14 29.39 25.40
C LEU A 7 61.75 29.91 25.01
N SER A 8 61.06 30.44 26.01
CA SER A 8 59.87 31.30 25.91
C SER A 8 60.23 32.66 25.31
N LEU A 9 59.33 33.28 24.55
CA LEU A 9 58.95 34.70 24.71
C LEU A 9 57.81 35.12 23.79
N ALA A 10 56.94 35.96 24.35
CA ALA A 10 55.77 36.58 23.74
C ALA A 10 56.12 37.76 22.82
N SER A 11 55.31 38.04 21.80
CA SER A 11 54.44 39.25 21.74
C SER A 11 53.91 39.55 20.33
N ALA A 12 52.63 39.93 20.31
CA ALA A 12 51.93 40.91 19.47
C ALA A 12 52.22 41.02 17.95
N ALA A 13 51.24 40.50 17.20
CA ALA A 13 50.48 41.15 16.12
C ALA A 13 51.20 41.97 15.02
N THR A 14 51.10 41.45 13.79
CA THR A 14 50.90 42.26 12.57
C THR A 14 49.73 41.66 11.79
N ALA A 15 48.74 42.50 11.50
CA ALA A 15 47.54 42.18 10.73
C ALA A 15 47.89 41.74 9.30
N THR A 16 47.39 40.58 8.89
CA THR A 16 47.31 40.17 7.49
C THR A 16 45.94 40.56 6.91
N PRO A 17 45.86 40.90 5.61
CA PRO A 17 44.66 41.44 5.00
C PRO A 17 43.52 40.43 5.07
N SER A 18 42.31 40.97 5.29
CA SER A 18 41.06 40.23 5.29
C SER A 18 40.99 39.29 4.09
N VAL A 19 41.08 37.98 4.34
CA VAL A 19 40.64 36.99 3.38
C VAL A 19 39.14 37.17 3.27
N HIS A 20 38.70 37.75 2.15
CA HIS A 20 37.31 37.76 1.78
C HIS A 20 36.95 36.32 1.41
N ILE A 21 36.61 35.51 2.41
CA ILE A 21 35.90 34.25 2.19
C ILE A 21 34.49 34.70 1.80
N PRO A 22 34.02 34.45 0.57
CA PRO A 22 32.61 34.59 0.29
C PRO A 22 31.90 33.62 1.22
N LEU A 23 31.21 34.15 2.23
CA LEU A 23 30.19 33.41 2.93
C LEU A 23 29.10 33.15 1.91
N ILE A 24 29.24 32.05 1.18
CA ILE A 24 28.09 31.41 0.55
C ILE A 24 27.24 30.96 1.74
N ARG A 25 26.26 31.79 2.07
CA ARG A 25 25.15 31.37 2.92
C ARG A 25 24.48 30.23 2.15
N ARG A 26 24.83 28.98 2.49
CA ARG A 26 24.07 27.82 2.03
C ARG A 26 22.62 28.09 2.45
N SER A 27 21.70 28.03 1.49
CA SER A 27 20.28 28.13 1.76
C SER A 27 19.89 26.98 2.69
N HIS A 28 19.62 27.33 3.94
CA HIS A 28 19.13 26.42 4.98
C HIS A 28 17.63 26.22 4.79
N THR A 29 17.26 25.41 3.81
CA THR A 29 15.91 24.88 3.67
C THR A 29 16.06 23.41 3.28
N GLY A 30 15.31 22.52 3.95
CA GLY A 30 15.21 21.13 3.50
C GLY A 30 14.74 21.14 2.05
N ILE A 31 15.55 20.59 1.16
CA ILE A 31 15.26 20.58 -0.26
C ILE A 31 14.56 19.24 -0.54
N PHE A 32 13.23 19.26 -0.62
CA PHE A 32 12.48 18.08 -1.07
C PHE A 32 12.62 17.95 -2.59
N SER A 33 12.83 16.73 -3.10
CA SER A 33 12.63 16.50 -4.52
C SER A 33 11.12 16.50 -4.83
N PRO A 34 10.73 16.84 -6.07
CA PRO A 34 9.34 16.68 -6.51
C PRO A 34 8.78 15.27 -6.28
N ASP A 35 9.62 14.25 -6.41
CA ASP A 35 9.24 12.85 -6.21
C ASP A 35 9.01 12.53 -4.72
N ASP A 36 9.80 13.10 -3.81
CA ASP A 36 9.59 12.93 -2.36
C ASP A 36 8.24 13.50 -1.91
N LEU A 37 7.86 14.65 -2.46
CA LEU A 37 6.56 15.29 -2.15
C LEU A 37 5.40 14.46 -2.71
N ALA A 38 5.53 13.96 -3.93
CA ALA A 38 4.52 13.08 -4.53
C ALA A 38 4.34 11.79 -3.73
N ALA A 39 5.45 11.17 -3.29
CA ALA A 39 5.40 9.97 -2.45
C ALA A 39 4.69 10.23 -1.11
N GLN A 40 4.91 11.40 -0.49
CA GLN A 40 4.22 11.80 0.74
C GLN A 40 2.72 12.03 0.52
N ARG A 41 2.31 12.60 -0.63
CA ARG A 41 0.89 12.73 -1.01
C ARG A 41 0.24 11.37 -1.14
N ASP A 42 0.83 10.50 -1.97
CA ASP A 42 0.28 9.18 -2.26
C ASP A 42 0.20 8.33 -0.98
N ALA A 43 1.16 8.51 -0.06
CA ALA A 43 1.13 7.92 1.27
C ALA A 43 -0.15 8.29 2.02
N LEU A 44 -0.44 9.58 2.07
CA LEU A 44 -1.53 10.09 2.89
C LEU A 44 -2.89 9.74 2.29
N ASP A 45 -3.00 9.77 0.96
CA ASP A 45 -4.17 9.29 0.22
C ASP A 45 -4.46 7.83 0.59
N VAL A 46 -3.49 6.92 0.46
CA VAL A 46 -3.73 5.50 0.80
C VAL A 46 -4.03 5.30 2.29
N LYS A 47 -3.35 6.04 3.19
CA LYS A 47 -3.52 5.92 4.65
C LYS A 47 -4.93 6.31 5.11
N TYR A 48 -5.57 7.30 4.46
CA TYR A 48 -6.84 7.88 4.94
C TYR A 48 -8.01 7.81 3.95
N HIS A 49 -7.81 7.43 2.68
CA HIS A 49 -8.88 7.25 1.67
C HIS A 49 -9.69 5.97 1.88
N THR A 50 -9.22 5.03 2.71
CA THR A 50 -9.92 3.77 2.99
C THR A 50 -10.86 3.88 4.19
N ASN A 51 -12.15 4.15 3.89
CA ASN A 51 -13.36 3.90 4.71
C ASN A 51 -13.24 4.03 6.25
N GLY A 52 -13.61 5.20 6.76
CA GLY A 52 -13.72 5.51 8.19
C GLY A 52 -15.14 5.55 8.74
N ALA A 53 -16.14 4.86 8.18
CA ALA A 53 -17.38 4.56 8.90
C ALA A 53 -17.27 3.17 9.55
N ILE A 54 -17.00 3.14 10.86
CA ILE A 54 -17.21 1.96 11.70
C ILE A 54 -18.73 1.74 11.85
N THR A 55 -19.34 1.24 10.78
CA THR A 55 -20.13 0.02 10.96
C THR A 55 -19.10 -1.05 11.32
N ILE A 56 -19.38 -1.98 12.23
CA ILE A 56 -18.55 -3.19 12.36
C ILE A 56 -18.47 -3.83 10.96
N ARG A 57 -17.44 -3.49 10.20
CA ARG A 57 -17.12 -4.08 8.91
C ARG A 57 -16.13 -5.19 9.22
N PRO A 58 -16.44 -6.44 8.88
CA PRO A 58 -15.48 -7.52 8.99
C PRO A 58 -14.21 -7.11 8.22
N ARG A 59 -13.03 -7.41 8.80
CA ARG A 59 -11.69 -7.45 8.18
C ARG A 59 -11.63 -6.97 6.72
N GLN A 60 -10.76 -5.99 6.39
CA GLN A 60 -10.37 -5.81 4.98
C GLN A 60 -9.79 -7.14 4.48
N ASN A 61 -10.59 -7.82 3.68
CA ASN A 61 -10.26 -9.11 3.14
C ASN A 61 -9.79 -8.88 1.71
N GLU A 62 -8.60 -8.29 1.58
CA GLU A 62 -7.87 -8.13 0.33
C GLU A 62 -6.47 -8.75 0.49
N GLY A 63 -5.95 -9.37 -0.57
CA GLY A 63 -4.69 -10.10 -0.52
C GLY A 63 -3.90 -9.99 -1.81
N GLY A 64 -2.83 -9.20 -1.79
CA GLY A 64 -1.85 -9.11 -2.87
C GLY A 64 -0.73 -10.15 -2.73
N VAL A 65 -0.39 -10.80 -3.83
CA VAL A 65 0.74 -11.71 -3.96
C VAL A 65 1.64 -11.28 -5.11
N SER A 66 2.95 -11.35 -4.88
CA SER A 66 3.95 -11.14 -5.92
C SER A 66 3.95 -12.31 -6.90
N MET A 67 4.02 -11.99 -8.18
CA MET A 67 4.19 -12.96 -9.25
C MET A 67 5.66 -13.10 -9.64
N VAL A 68 5.97 -14.22 -10.29
CA VAL A 68 7.22 -14.48 -11.00
C VAL A 68 6.90 -14.47 -12.49
N ASN A 69 7.69 -13.72 -13.26
CA ASN A 69 7.69 -13.77 -14.71
C ASN A 69 8.76 -14.77 -15.14
N GLN A 70 8.33 -15.79 -15.89
CA GLN A 70 9.16 -16.90 -16.28
C GLN A 70 9.51 -16.82 -17.77
N ASN A 71 10.77 -17.10 -18.08
CA ASN A 71 11.34 -17.14 -19.43
C ASN A 71 11.11 -15.86 -20.27
N GLY A 72 11.08 -14.69 -19.63
CA GLY A 72 10.97 -13.42 -20.32
C GLY A 72 9.62 -13.22 -21.00
N ASP A 73 8.56 -13.21 -20.20
CA ASP A 73 7.17 -12.99 -20.57
C ASP A 73 6.45 -14.22 -21.16
N LEU A 74 6.97 -15.43 -20.94
CA LEU A 74 6.31 -16.66 -21.41
C LEU A 74 5.15 -17.07 -20.49
N SER A 75 5.32 -16.95 -19.18
CA SER A 75 4.28 -17.29 -18.21
C SER A 75 4.46 -16.56 -16.89
N TYR A 76 3.37 -16.41 -16.14
CA TYR A 76 3.34 -15.76 -14.84
C TYR A 76 2.77 -16.73 -13.80
N TYR A 77 3.47 -16.88 -12.68
CA TYR A 77 3.04 -17.74 -11.60
C TYR A 77 3.22 -17.07 -10.24
N ALA A 78 2.42 -17.49 -9.26
CA ALA A 78 2.57 -17.08 -7.86
C ALA A 78 2.82 -18.30 -6.98
N PHE A 79 3.21 -18.10 -5.74
CA PHE A 79 3.34 -19.20 -4.79
C PHE A 79 2.07 -19.36 -3.95
N MET A 80 1.61 -20.60 -3.86
CA MET A 80 0.44 -21.05 -3.11
C MET A 80 0.86 -22.11 -2.10
N ASN A 81 0.33 -22.05 -0.89
CA ASN A 81 0.51 -23.08 0.12
C ASN A 81 -0.49 -24.22 -0.10
N VAL A 82 -0.01 -25.45 0.00
CA VAL A 82 -0.82 -26.66 -0.09
C VAL A 82 -0.48 -27.59 1.08
N GLY A 83 -1.51 -28.15 1.71
CA GLY A 83 -1.42 -29.20 2.70
C GLY A 83 -1.23 -28.77 4.15
N THR A 84 -1.13 -29.78 5.03
CA THR A 84 -0.87 -29.64 6.46
C THR A 84 0.32 -30.54 6.86
N PRO A 85 1.50 -29.97 7.22
CA PRO A 85 1.78 -28.53 7.28
C PRO A 85 1.81 -27.86 5.89
N PRO A 86 1.47 -26.55 5.81
CA PRO A 86 1.50 -25.80 4.56
C PRO A 86 2.87 -25.85 3.86
N THR A 87 2.89 -26.24 2.58
CA THR A 87 4.08 -26.23 1.74
C THR A 87 3.86 -25.35 0.52
N ALA A 88 4.79 -24.44 0.24
CA ALA A 88 4.69 -23.50 -0.87
C ALA A 88 5.06 -24.14 -2.21
N TYR A 89 4.18 -23.97 -3.20
CA TYR A 89 4.36 -24.42 -4.57
C TYR A 89 4.05 -23.30 -5.56
N GLY A 90 4.86 -23.19 -6.62
CA GLY A 90 4.58 -22.27 -7.73
C GLY A 90 3.35 -22.74 -8.51
N VAL A 91 2.42 -21.84 -8.80
CA VAL A 91 1.19 -22.13 -9.52
C VAL A 91 0.94 -21.08 -10.59
N ALA A 92 0.81 -21.51 -11.85
CA ALA A 92 0.48 -20.62 -12.96
C ALA A 92 -0.93 -20.03 -12.73
N LEU A 93 -1.08 -18.73 -12.92
CA LEU A 93 -2.35 -18.03 -12.71
C LEU A 93 -3.07 -17.92 -14.06
N ASP A 94 -4.19 -18.64 -14.22
CA ASP A 94 -4.79 -18.85 -15.54
C ASP A 94 -6.28 -18.47 -15.53
N THR A 95 -6.62 -17.30 -16.07
CA THR A 95 -8.02 -16.87 -16.27
C THR A 95 -8.72 -17.54 -17.46
N GLY A 96 -8.02 -18.40 -18.22
CA GLY A 96 -8.55 -19.21 -19.32
C GLY A 96 -9.05 -20.60 -18.90
N SER A 97 -8.83 -21.05 -17.67
CA SER A 97 -9.33 -22.33 -17.15
C SER A 97 -9.83 -22.26 -15.70
N SER A 98 -10.41 -23.34 -15.17
CA SER A 98 -11.12 -23.31 -13.87
C SER A 98 -10.67 -24.34 -12.85
N ASP A 99 -9.93 -25.36 -13.27
CA ASP A 99 -9.47 -26.41 -12.38
C ASP A 99 -8.17 -26.00 -11.67
N LEU A 100 -8.05 -26.30 -10.39
CA LEU A 100 -6.76 -26.31 -9.69
C LEU A 100 -6.15 -27.69 -9.83
N TRP A 101 -4.89 -27.78 -10.25
CA TRP A 101 -4.18 -29.06 -10.27
C TRP A 101 -2.67 -28.88 -10.08
N PHE A 102 -2.05 -29.94 -9.58
CA PHE A 102 -0.61 -30.01 -9.32
C PHE A 102 -0.02 -31.30 -9.88
N GLN A 103 1.21 -31.24 -10.38
CA GLN A 103 2.01 -32.41 -10.72
C GLN A 103 2.39 -33.15 -9.43
N SER A 104 2.08 -34.44 -9.37
CA SER A 104 2.49 -35.29 -8.24
C SER A 104 3.87 -35.90 -8.48
N GLU A 105 4.52 -36.34 -7.40
CA GLU A 105 5.76 -37.13 -7.47
C GLU A 105 5.62 -38.41 -8.31
N ALA A 106 4.39 -38.92 -8.49
CA ALA A 106 4.09 -40.06 -9.34
C ALA A 106 4.17 -39.72 -10.85
N CYS A 107 4.16 -38.45 -11.24
CA CYS A 107 4.35 -38.06 -12.64
C CYS A 107 5.83 -38.07 -13.02
N VAL A 108 6.30 -39.17 -13.57
CA VAL A 108 7.71 -39.33 -13.97
C VAL A 108 8.06 -38.46 -15.18
N ALA A 109 7.16 -38.34 -16.15
CA ALA A 109 7.37 -37.61 -17.41
C ALA A 109 6.91 -36.14 -17.40
N CYS A 110 6.73 -35.55 -16.22
CA CYS A 110 6.34 -34.14 -16.07
C CYS A 110 7.57 -33.24 -15.89
N ASP A 111 7.59 -32.10 -16.60
CA ASP A 111 8.72 -31.15 -16.69
C ASP A 111 8.68 -29.98 -15.66
N GLY A 112 7.74 -29.99 -14.71
CA GLY A 112 7.59 -28.98 -13.66
C GLY A 112 7.94 -29.48 -12.25
N ALA A 113 7.79 -28.62 -11.26
CA ALA A 113 7.92 -28.99 -9.85
C ALA A 113 6.81 -29.97 -9.45
N LYS A 114 7.04 -30.78 -8.41
CA LYS A 114 6.10 -31.83 -7.99
C LYS A 114 5.73 -31.65 -6.54
N ILE A 115 4.46 -31.90 -6.23
CA ILE A 115 3.95 -31.81 -4.86
C ILE A 115 4.00 -33.17 -4.17
N SER A 116 4.26 -33.13 -2.86
CA SER A 116 4.24 -34.32 -2.02
C SER A 116 2.81 -34.73 -1.71
N THR A 117 2.56 -36.04 -1.59
CA THR A 117 1.27 -36.59 -1.19
C THR A 117 1.20 -36.95 0.30
N THR A 118 2.14 -36.44 1.11
CA THR A 118 2.30 -36.77 2.54
C THR A 118 1.51 -35.86 3.49
N SER A 119 0.77 -34.89 2.96
CA SER A 119 -0.05 -33.94 3.72
C SER A 119 -1.07 -34.65 4.61
N SER A 120 -1.16 -34.25 5.87
CA SER A 120 -2.12 -34.83 6.83
C SER A 120 -3.58 -34.44 6.57
N SER A 121 -3.82 -33.37 5.78
CA SER A 121 -5.14 -32.90 5.37
C SER A 121 -5.56 -33.38 3.97
N LEU A 122 -4.69 -34.10 3.25
CA LEU A 122 -4.99 -34.62 1.93
C LEU A 122 -6.05 -35.72 2.00
N GLN A 123 -7.15 -35.53 1.26
CA GLN A 123 -8.20 -36.51 1.08
C GLN A 123 -8.25 -36.97 -0.36
N GLN A 124 -8.02 -38.27 -0.58
CA GLN A 124 -8.09 -38.85 -1.91
C GLN A 124 -9.51 -39.31 -2.21
N THR A 125 -10.07 -38.86 -3.35
CA THR A 125 -11.36 -39.36 -3.84
C THR A 125 -11.18 -40.59 -4.75
N GLY A 126 -10.00 -40.73 -5.36
CA GLY A 126 -9.69 -41.79 -6.34
C GLY A 126 -10.35 -41.62 -7.71
N ARG A 127 -11.20 -40.60 -7.90
CA ARG A 127 -11.85 -40.33 -9.19
C ARG A 127 -10.81 -39.85 -10.21
N PRO A 128 -10.74 -40.42 -11.42
CA PRO A 128 -9.84 -39.91 -12.44
C PRO A 128 -10.35 -38.54 -12.97
N PHE A 129 -9.42 -37.68 -13.37
CA PHE A 129 -9.72 -36.50 -14.19
C PHE A 129 -8.74 -36.40 -15.35
N SER A 130 -9.16 -35.70 -16.40
CA SER A 130 -8.35 -35.42 -17.58
C SER A 130 -8.72 -34.04 -18.10
N ILE A 131 -7.72 -33.23 -18.43
CA ILE A 131 -7.90 -31.91 -19.01
C ILE A 131 -7.05 -31.83 -20.26
N ARG A 132 -7.63 -31.32 -21.35
CA ARG A 132 -6.91 -31.05 -22.60
C ARG A 132 -6.89 -29.55 -22.87
N TYR A 133 -5.69 -28.99 -22.87
CA TYR A 133 -5.40 -27.62 -23.27
C TYR A 133 -5.06 -27.57 -24.77
N GLY A 134 -4.94 -26.36 -25.33
CA GLY A 134 -4.43 -26.17 -26.68
C GLY A 134 -2.98 -26.66 -26.85
N SER A 135 -2.16 -26.50 -25.81
CA SER A 135 -0.72 -26.79 -25.79
C SER A 135 -0.36 -28.20 -25.28
N GLY A 136 -1.31 -28.93 -24.70
CA GLY A 136 -1.02 -30.19 -24.03
C GLY A 136 -2.22 -30.81 -23.32
N SER A 137 -1.97 -31.83 -22.49
CA SER A 137 -3.00 -32.42 -21.64
C SER A 137 -2.43 -32.91 -20.31
N VAL A 138 -3.28 -32.98 -19.29
CA VAL A 138 -2.96 -33.61 -18.00
C VAL A 138 -3.98 -34.68 -17.66
N GLN A 139 -3.53 -35.74 -17.00
CA GLN A 139 -4.36 -36.81 -16.47
C GLN A 139 -3.92 -37.14 -15.05
N GLY A 140 -4.86 -37.50 -14.20
CA GLY A 140 -4.58 -37.76 -12.81
C GLY A 140 -5.81 -38.18 -12.01
N THR A 141 -5.75 -37.97 -10.70
CA THR A 141 -6.85 -38.24 -9.78
C THR A 141 -7.29 -36.98 -9.05
N ILE A 142 -8.59 -36.88 -8.75
CA ILE A 142 -9.16 -35.79 -7.97
C ILE A 142 -8.88 -36.05 -6.49
N VAL A 143 -8.40 -35.03 -5.81
CA VAL A 143 -8.20 -34.99 -4.37
C VAL A 143 -8.79 -33.70 -3.80
N SER A 144 -8.83 -33.59 -2.48
CA SER A 144 -9.01 -32.32 -1.80
C SER A 144 -7.95 -32.15 -0.72
N ASP A 145 -7.50 -30.92 -0.52
CA ASP A 145 -6.54 -30.59 0.54
C ASP A 145 -6.79 -29.15 1.03
N HIS A 146 -6.07 -28.73 2.06
CA HIS A 146 -5.97 -27.33 2.46
C HIS A 146 -5.15 -26.56 1.41
N VAL A 147 -5.70 -25.46 0.90
CA VAL A 147 -5.04 -24.61 -0.08
C VAL A 147 -5.15 -23.16 0.34
N GLU A 148 -4.07 -22.41 0.20
CA GLU A 148 -4.02 -21.03 0.63
C GLU A 148 -3.08 -20.17 -0.21
N ILE A 149 -3.51 -18.95 -0.54
CA ILE A 149 -2.73 -17.96 -1.29
C ILE A 149 -3.15 -16.56 -0.85
N GLY A 150 -2.19 -15.65 -0.68
CA GLY A 150 -2.47 -14.24 -0.39
C GLY A 150 -3.26 -13.99 0.90
N GLY A 151 -3.14 -14.87 1.91
CA GLY A 151 -3.90 -14.77 3.16
C GLY A 151 -5.33 -15.31 3.10
N PHE A 152 -5.72 -15.93 1.98
CA PHE A 152 -7.00 -16.61 1.83
C PHE A 152 -6.81 -18.12 1.79
N ALA A 153 -7.54 -18.83 2.65
CA ALA A 153 -7.55 -20.28 2.71
C ALA A 153 -8.92 -20.86 2.34
N VAL A 154 -8.88 -22.01 1.65
CA VAL A 154 -10.02 -22.90 1.46
C VAL A 154 -9.60 -24.28 1.94
N ASP A 155 -10.32 -24.81 2.93
CA ASP A 155 -10.18 -26.17 3.40
C ASP A 155 -10.92 -27.12 2.46
N ASN A 156 -10.33 -28.29 2.25
CA ASN A 156 -10.87 -29.27 1.31
C ASN A 156 -11.12 -28.65 -0.08
N GLN A 157 -10.22 -27.78 -0.55
CA GLN A 157 -10.25 -27.31 -1.93
C GLN A 157 -10.03 -28.52 -2.84
N VAL A 158 -10.97 -28.76 -3.75
CA VAL A 158 -10.85 -29.81 -4.75
C VAL A 158 -9.78 -29.43 -5.76
N MET A 159 -8.90 -30.38 -6.06
CA MET A 159 -7.82 -30.21 -7.03
C MET A 159 -7.44 -31.54 -7.69
N GLY A 160 -6.75 -31.46 -8.82
CA GLY A 160 -6.20 -32.61 -9.51
C GLY A 160 -4.76 -32.93 -9.10
N LEU A 161 -4.45 -34.20 -8.79
CA LEU A 161 -3.08 -34.73 -8.74
C LEU A 161 -2.72 -35.37 -10.06
N VAL A 162 -1.90 -34.67 -10.85
CA VAL A 162 -1.45 -35.11 -12.16
C VAL A 162 -0.41 -36.21 -12.02
N THR A 163 -0.62 -37.31 -12.74
CA THR A 163 0.30 -38.45 -12.85
C THR A 163 0.84 -38.61 -14.27
N GLN A 164 0.20 -37.97 -15.26
CA GLN A 164 0.67 -37.94 -16.64
C GLN A 164 0.39 -36.56 -17.25
N ALA A 165 1.37 -36.02 -17.97
CA ALA A 165 1.21 -34.81 -18.76
C ALA A 165 1.77 -35.03 -20.17
N SER A 166 1.25 -34.29 -21.14
CA SER A 166 1.79 -34.21 -22.50
C SER A 166 1.80 -32.77 -22.99
N GLY A 167 2.70 -32.45 -23.91
CA GLY A 167 2.92 -31.08 -24.36
C GLY A 167 3.69 -30.23 -23.35
N VAL A 168 3.77 -28.92 -23.59
CA VAL A 168 4.46 -27.97 -22.71
C VAL A 168 3.39 -27.17 -21.96
N LEU A 169 3.16 -27.55 -20.70
CA LEU A 169 2.13 -26.93 -19.84
C LEU A 169 2.73 -26.15 -18.67
N LEU A 170 3.83 -26.62 -18.11
CA LEU A 170 4.55 -25.99 -17.00
C LEU A 170 6.05 -26.11 -17.26
N ASN A 171 6.82 -25.16 -16.72
CA ASN A 171 8.28 -25.17 -16.77
C ASN A 171 8.85 -24.76 -15.40
N GLY A 172 10.08 -25.17 -15.12
CA GLY A 172 10.85 -24.68 -13.97
C GLY A 172 10.19 -25.00 -12.62
N ARG A 173 9.99 -23.97 -11.79
CA ARG A 173 9.48 -24.12 -10.40
C ARG A 173 7.95 -24.16 -10.26
N SER A 174 7.21 -24.00 -11.35
CA SER A 174 5.75 -24.14 -11.33
C SER A 174 5.38 -25.61 -11.17
N ALA A 175 4.67 -25.93 -10.10
CA ALA A 175 4.20 -27.27 -9.80
C ALA A 175 2.77 -27.54 -10.28
N GLY A 176 2.03 -26.48 -10.59
CA GLY A 176 0.62 -26.59 -10.93
C GLY A 176 0.08 -25.38 -11.66
N LEU A 177 -1.23 -25.39 -11.85
CA LEU A 177 -2.01 -24.31 -12.45
C LEU A 177 -3.24 -24.05 -11.59
N LEU A 178 -3.55 -22.78 -11.37
CA LEU A 178 -4.72 -22.28 -10.65
C LEU A 178 -5.66 -21.67 -11.68
N GLY A 179 -6.74 -22.39 -11.98
CA GLY A 179 -7.81 -21.89 -12.80
C GLY A 179 -8.56 -20.73 -12.12
N LEU A 180 -8.69 -19.62 -12.85
CA LEU A 180 -9.33 -18.37 -12.43
C LEU A 180 -10.56 -18.00 -13.28
N ALA A 181 -10.97 -18.86 -14.21
CA ALA A 181 -12.26 -18.80 -14.89
C ALA A 181 -13.38 -19.42 -14.03
N PHE A 182 -14.63 -19.31 -14.49
CA PHE A 182 -15.82 -19.71 -13.73
C PHE A 182 -16.04 -21.23 -13.70
N GLN A 183 -16.62 -21.76 -12.62
CA GLN A 183 -16.84 -23.20 -12.37
C GLN A 183 -17.35 -24.00 -13.58
N ARG A 184 -18.13 -23.38 -14.47
CA ARG A 184 -18.67 -24.02 -15.67
C ARG A 184 -17.62 -24.66 -16.58
N LEU A 185 -16.36 -24.21 -16.54
CA LEU A 185 -15.25 -24.83 -17.28
C LEU A 185 -14.50 -25.91 -16.50
N SER A 186 -14.83 -26.14 -15.23
CA SER A 186 -14.15 -27.13 -14.38
C SER A 186 -14.45 -28.55 -14.86
N ASN A 187 -13.39 -29.29 -15.19
CA ASN A 187 -13.42 -30.72 -15.51
C ASN A 187 -13.57 -31.58 -14.25
N THR A 188 -13.14 -31.07 -13.09
CA THR A 188 -13.41 -31.71 -11.80
C THR A 188 -14.83 -31.45 -11.29
N GLU A 189 -15.61 -30.64 -12.00
CA GLU A 189 -16.97 -30.20 -11.66
C GLU A 189 -17.04 -29.45 -10.31
N SER A 190 -15.91 -28.96 -9.83
CA SER A 190 -15.78 -28.37 -8.49
C SER A 190 -15.68 -26.85 -8.55
N VAL A 191 -16.09 -26.20 -7.46
CA VAL A 191 -15.97 -24.73 -7.33
C VAL A 191 -14.48 -24.34 -7.37
N PRO A 192 -14.07 -23.45 -8.31
CA PRO A 192 -12.72 -22.91 -8.36
C PRO A 192 -12.37 -22.20 -7.05
N PHE A 193 -11.10 -22.22 -6.68
CA PHE A 193 -10.62 -21.62 -5.42
C PHE A 193 -11.05 -20.17 -5.26
N TRP A 194 -10.87 -19.33 -6.28
CA TRP A 194 -11.25 -17.92 -6.24
C TRP A 194 -12.77 -17.73 -6.12
N GLU A 195 -13.55 -18.60 -6.77
CA GLU A 195 -15.01 -18.51 -6.78
C GLU A 195 -15.57 -18.91 -5.41
N ALA A 196 -14.97 -19.89 -4.74
CA ALA A 196 -15.28 -20.22 -3.35
C ALA A 196 -15.02 -19.02 -2.42
N LEU A 197 -13.95 -18.27 -2.64
CA LEU A 197 -13.63 -17.08 -1.84
C LEU A 197 -14.61 -15.92 -2.09
N VAL A 198 -14.85 -15.56 -3.35
CA VAL A 198 -15.70 -14.41 -3.68
C VAL A 198 -17.16 -14.65 -3.25
N THR A 199 -17.68 -15.86 -3.46
CA THR A 199 -19.06 -16.22 -3.10
C THR A 199 -19.27 -16.36 -1.60
N SER A 200 -18.21 -16.65 -0.84
CA SER A 200 -18.27 -16.68 0.62
C SER A 200 -18.37 -15.29 1.28
N GLY A 201 -18.33 -14.21 0.48
CA GLY A 201 -18.33 -12.84 0.99
C GLY A 201 -17.00 -12.45 1.66
N ARG A 202 -15.94 -13.22 1.40
CA ARG A 202 -14.60 -13.00 1.95
C ARG A 202 -13.79 -11.99 1.19
N TRP A 203 -14.27 -11.35 0.15
CA TRP A 203 -13.51 -10.33 -0.55
C TRP A 203 -14.10 -8.95 -0.22
N SER A 204 -13.25 -7.97 0.09
CA SER A 204 -13.73 -6.59 0.33
C SER A 204 -14.46 -6.05 -0.90
N GLN A 205 -13.91 -6.31 -2.09
CA GLN A 205 -14.52 -6.07 -3.38
C GLN A 205 -14.58 -7.39 -4.13
N PRO A 206 -15.70 -7.75 -4.79
CA PRO A 206 -15.84 -9.03 -5.49
C PRO A 206 -15.09 -9.00 -6.83
N LEU A 207 -13.78 -8.79 -6.78
CA LEU A 207 -12.89 -8.71 -7.93
C LEU A 207 -11.48 -9.21 -7.61
N MET A 208 -10.74 -9.52 -8.66
CA MET A 208 -9.30 -9.74 -8.62
C MET A 208 -8.62 -8.85 -9.67
N SER A 209 -7.33 -8.59 -9.51
CA SER A 209 -6.59 -7.69 -10.39
C SER A 209 -5.16 -8.14 -10.63
N PHE A 210 -4.63 -7.77 -11.79
CA PHE A 210 -3.31 -8.13 -12.26
C PHE A 210 -2.54 -6.88 -12.73
N TRP A 211 -1.28 -6.84 -12.32
CA TRP A 211 -0.24 -6.04 -12.97
C TRP A 211 0.92 -6.96 -13.32
N MET A 212 1.38 -6.90 -14.57
CA MET A 212 2.38 -7.82 -15.11
C MET A 212 3.59 -7.02 -15.61
N THR A 213 4.79 -7.44 -15.19
CA THR A 213 6.05 -6.83 -15.66
C THR A 213 6.36 -7.25 -17.10
N ARG A 214 7.33 -6.58 -17.74
CA ARG A 214 7.74 -6.86 -19.14
C ARG A 214 9.25 -7.02 -19.25
N PHE A 215 9.70 -7.97 -20.09
CA PHE A 215 11.10 -8.28 -20.33
C PHE A 215 11.46 -8.46 -21.82
N GLY A 216 10.49 -8.37 -22.74
CA GLY A 216 10.69 -8.59 -24.19
C GLY A 216 11.73 -7.69 -24.90
N ASN A 217 12.18 -6.58 -24.30
CA ASN A 217 13.20 -5.68 -24.86
C ASN A 217 14.56 -5.75 -24.15
N ILE A 218 14.78 -6.75 -23.29
CA ILE A 218 16.00 -6.90 -22.49
C ILE A 218 16.80 -8.09 -22.99
N SER A 219 18.10 -7.92 -23.22
CA SER A 219 18.97 -8.99 -23.75
C SER A 219 19.59 -9.88 -22.66
N THR A 220 19.37 -9.56 -21.39
CA THR A 220 19.98 -10.22 -20.21
C THR A 220 18.94 -10.87 -19.28
N VAL A 221 17.79 -11.27 -19.80
CA VAL A 221 16.66 -11.80 -19.01
C VAL A 221 17.04 -13.14 -18.39
N ARG A 222 16.78 -13.28 -17.08
CA ARG A 222 16.92 -14.57 -16.38
C ARG A 222 15.71 -15.46 -16.65
N VAL A 223 15.86 -16.75 -16.36
CA VAL A 223 14.76 -17.73 -16.45
C VAL A 223 13.58 -17.36 -15.55
N GLU A 224 13.83 -16.70 -14.42
CA GLU A 224 12.81 -16.18 -13.51
C GLU A 224 13.17 -14.73 -13.18
N GLU A 225 12.19 -13.85 -13.25
CA GLU A 225 12.27 -12.43 -12.89
C GLU A 225 11.04 -12.04 -12.06
N TYR A 226 11.08 -10.87 -11.42
CA TYR A 226 9.88 -10.35 -10.74
C TYR A 226 8.74 -10.13 -11.75
N GLY A 227 7.57 -10.70 -11.46
CA GLY A 227 6.46 -10.81 -12.40
C GLY A 227 5.32 -9.82 -12.22
N GLY A 228 5.35 -9.01 -11.16
CA GLY A 228 4.30 -8.05 -10.84
C GLY A 228 3.43 -8.50 -9.67
N GLU A 229 2.15 -8.11 -9.66
CA GLU A 229 1.19 -8.38 -8.58
C GLU A 229 -0.09 -9.04 -9.11
N PHE A 230 -0.49 -10.12 -8.44
CA PHE A 230 -1.85 -10.64 -8.47
C PHE A 230 -2.53 -10.29 -7.14
N ARG A 231 -3.73 -9.71 -7.19
CA ARG A 231 -4.45 -9.29 -5.98
C ARG A 231 -5.88 -9.81 -6.00
N MET A 232 -6.31 -10.35 -4.88
CA MET A 232 -7.68 -10.81 -4.64
C MET A 232 -8.39 -9.85 -3.69
N GLY A 233 -9.65 -9.57 -3.97
CA GLY A 233 -10.52 -8.81 -3.09
C GLY A 233 -10.40 -7.29 -3.17
N GLY A 234 -9.55 -6.75 -4.04
CA GLY A 234 -9.36 -5.31 -4.19
C GLY A 234 -8.42 -4.92 -5.32
N LEU A 235 -8.18 -3.62 -5.45
CA LEU A 235 -7.31 -3.01 -6.46
C LEU A 235 -6.04 -2.47 -5.80
N ASN A 236 -5.01 -2.24 -6.60
CA ASN A 236 -3.81 -1.53 -6.19
C ASN A 236 -3.68 -0.22 -6.97
N ALA A 237 -4.19 0.85 -6.37
CA ALA A 237 -4.25 2.17 -7.00
C ALA A 237 -2.87 2.75 -7.35
N SER A 238 -1.77 2.28 -6.75
CA SER A 238 -0.44 2.75 -7.11
C SER A 238 0.05 2.22 -8.46
N LEU A 239 -0.59 1.18 -9.02
CA LEU A 239 -0.15 0.50 -10.24
C LEU A 239 -0.87 0.98 -11.50
N TYR A 240 -1.89 1.83 -11.36
CA TYR A 240 -2.61 2.41 -12.50
C TYR A 240 -2.92 3.89 -12.28
N THR A 241 -3.31 4.56 -13.35
CA THR A 241 -3.74 5.97 -13.36
C THR A 241 -5.09 6.09 -14.06
N GLY A 242 -5.84 7.12 -13.69
CA GLY A 242 -7.22 7.29 -14.16
C GLY A 242 -8.15 6.20 -13.64
N GLU A 243 -9.31 6.07 -14.28
CA GLU A 243 -10.34 5.11 -13.89
C GLU A 243 -10.22 3.78 -14.65
N VAL A 244 -10.62 2.69 -13.99
CA VAL A 244 -10.82 1.38 -14.63
C VAL A 244 -12.04 1.43 -15.55
N GLU A 245 -11.83 1.22 -16.85
CA GLU A 245 -12.92 1.03 -17.80
C GLU A 245 -13.41 -0.42 -17.70
N TYR A 246 -14.58 -0.64 -17.09
CA TYR A 246 -15.21 -1.95 -17.05
C TYR A 246 -16.04 -2.22 -18.30
N ILE A 247 -15.82 -3.38 -18.91
CA ILE A 247 -16.60 -3.91 -20.02
C ILE A 247 -17.40 -5.11 -19.50
N ASP A 248 -18.72 -5.00 -19.56
CA ASP A 248 -19.62 -6.05 -19.09
C ASP A 248 -19.55 -7.29 -19.99
N MET A 249 -19.62 -8.45 -19.35
CA MET A 249 -19.73 -9.71 -20.06
C MET A 249 -21.12 -9.83 -20.71
N PRO A 250 -21.21 -10.11 -22.02
CA PRO A 250 -22.49 -10.08 -22.75
C PRO A 250 -23.32 -11.35 -22.56
N SER A 251 -22.71 -12.47 -22.14
CA SER A 251 -23.44 -13.71 -21.86
C SER A 251 -23.82 -13.80 -20.38
N SER A 252 -25.04 -14.25 -20.11
CA SER A 252 -25.45 -14.71 -18.77
C SER A 252 -24.75 -16.00 -18.36
N VAL A 253 -24.09 -16.69 -19.31
CA VAL A 253 -23.30 -17.89 -19.07
C VAL A 253 -21.87 -17.48 -18.74
N GLN A 254 -21.58 -17.48 -17.45
CA GLN A 254 -20.24 -17.25 -16.92
C GLN A 254 -19.40 -18.52 -17.11
N ALA A 255 -18.60 -18.56 -18.18
CA ALA A 255 -17.66 -19.65 -18.47
C ALA A 255 -16.22 -19.09 -18.52
N TYR A 256 -15.89 -18.34 -19.58
CA TYR A 256 -14.65 -17.57 -19.69
C TYR A 256 -14.87 -16.12 -19.26
N TRP A 257 -13.79 -15.40 -18.93
CA TRP A 257 -13.77 -13.94 -18.82
C TRP A 257 -13.81 -13.29 -20.20
N SER A 258 -14.98 -13.39 -20.85
CA SER A 258 -15.19 -12.98 -22.24
C SER A 258 -15.86 -11.62 -22.35
N ILE A 259 -15.19 -10.68 -23.01
CA ILE A 259 -15.74 -9.35 -23.32
C ILE A 259 -15.76 -9.09 -24.83
N PRO A 260 -16.63 -8.19 -25.34
CA PRO A 260 -16.65 -7.86 -26.76
C PRO A 260 -15.33 -7.22 -27.19
N LEU A 261 -14.72 -7.74 -28.25
CA LEU A 261 -13.65 -7.05 -28.99
C LEU A 261 -14.31 -6.40 -30.21
N ARG A 262 -14.28 -5.07 -30.28
CA ARG A 262 -15.04 -4.28 -31.26
C ARG A 262 -14.21 -3.91 -32.47
N GLN A 263 -13.01 -3.39 -32.25
CA GLN A 263 -12.15 -2.88 -33.32
C GLN A 263 -10.67 -3.15 -33.04
N ILE A 264 -9.92 -3.35 -34.12
CA ILE A 264 -8.46 -3.40 -34.12
C ILE A 264 -7.97 -2.35 -35.11
N THR A 265 -7.03 -1.51 -34.70
CA THR A 265 -6.40 -0.54 -35.61
C THR A 265 -4.92 -0.84 -35.74
N VAL A 266 -4.42 -0.90 -36.98
CA VAL A 266 -3.01 -1.19 -37.31
C VAL A 266 -2.37 0.04 -37.94
N ASN A 267 -1.24 0.49 -37.41
CA ASN A 267 -0.44 1.62 -37.92
C ASN A 267 -1.24 2.91 -38.16
N GLY A 268 -2.28 3.16 -37.36
CA GLY A 268 -3.20 4.29 -37.54
C GLY A 268 -4.04 4.25 -38.82
N GLY A 269 -4.10 3.10 -39.49
CA GLY A 269 -4.91 2.85 -40.69
C GLY A 269 -6.40 2.72 -40.41
N PRO A 270 -7.20 2.35 -41.42
CA PRO A 270 -8.64 2.12 -41.26
C PRO A 270 -8.91 1.03 -40.19
N PRO A 271 -9.80 1.29 -39.21
CA PRO A 271 -10.14 0.31 -38.18
C PRO A 271 -10.76 -0.96 -38.80
N ILE A 272 -10.23 -2.12 -38.39
CA ILE A 272 -10.81 -3.42 -38.71
C ILE A 272 -11.93 -3.67 -37.70
N THR A 273 -13.17 -3.72 -38.19
CA THR A 273 -14.33 -3.97 -37.34
C THR A 273 -14.45 -5.46 -37.07
N ILE A 274 -14.47 -5.83 -35.80
CA ILE A 274 -14.45 -7.22 -35.36
C ILE A 274 -15.89 -7.69 -35.17
N THR A 275 -16.49 -8.16 -36.26
CA THR A 275 -17.80 -8.80 -36.26
C THR A 275 -17.73 -10.19 -36.87
N ASN A 276 -18.35 -11.16 -36.23
CA ASN A 276 -18.55 -12.49 -36.77
C ASN A 276 -20.05 -12.69 -37.04
N LEU A 277 -20.42 -12.92 -38.30
CA LEU A 277 -21.83 -13.05 -38.74
C LEU A 277 -22.74 -11.86 -38.34
N GLY A 278 -22.18 -10.64 -38.26
CA GLY A 278 -22.94 -9.43 -37.89
C GLY A 278 -23.11 -9.22 -36.38
N VAL A 279 -22.48 -10.04 -35.55
CA VAL A 279 -22.44 -9.88 -34.07
C VAL A 279 -21.00 -9.57 -33.66
N THR A 280 -20.80 -8.72 -32.64
CA THR A 280 -19.46 -8.43 -32.10
C THR A 280 -18.84 -9.71 -31.55
N SER A 281 -17.60 -10.03 -31.94
CA SER A 281 -16.88 -11.22 -31.45
C SER A 281 -16.47 -11.04 -29.99
N LEU A 282 -16.35 -12.15 -29.27
CA LEU A 282 -15.87 -12.16 -27.89
C LEU A 282 -14.39 -12.53 -27.83
N ALA A 283 -13.69 -11.85 -26.92
CA ALA A 283 -12.33 -12.14 -26.53
C ALA A 283 -12.30 -12.64 -25.09
N ALA A 284 -11.76 -13.85 -24.89
CA ALA A 284 -11.36 -14.30 -23.57
C ALA A 284 -10.08 -13.56 -23.16
N ILE A 285 -10.13 -12.94 -21.99
CA ILE A 285 -8.99 -12.26 -21.38
C ILE A 285 -8.26 -13.28 -20.51
N ASP A 286 -7.08 -13.68 -20.95
CA ASP A 286 -6.45 -14.94 -20.53
C ASP A 286 -4.99 -14.76 -20.09
N THR A 287 -4.76 -14.71 -18.77
CA THR A 287 -3.42 -14.63 -18.16
C THR A 287 -2.61 -15.93 -18.32
N GLY A 288 -3.24 -17.03 -18.73
CA GLY A 288 -2.60 -18.31 -19.00
C GLY A 288 -2.04 -18.44 -20.42
N THR A 289 -2.28 -17.45 -21.29
CA THR A 289 -1.81 -17.43 -22.68
C THR A 289 -0.82 -16.29 -22.89
N SER A 290 0.37 -16.57 -23.45
CA SER A 290 1.39 -15.53 -23.66
C SER A 290 1.05 -14.55 -24.80
N LEU A 291 0.26 -14.99 -25.78
CA LEU A 291 0.05 -14.33 -27.08
C LEU A 291 -1.40 -13.92 -27.33
N ILE A 292 -1.69 -13.42 -28.54
CA ILE A 292 -3.05 -13.08 -28.97
C ILE A 292 -3.47 -14.04 -30.09
N GLY A 293 -4.50 -14.83 -29.86
CA GLY A 293 -5.07 -15.74 -30.85
C GLY A 293 -6.35 -15.16 -31.44
N GLY A 294 -6.50 -15.19 -32.77
CA GLY A 294 -7.74 -14.76 -33.43
C GLY A 294 -8.09 -15.55 -34.69
N PRO A 295 -9.30 -15.34 -35.24
CA PRO A 295 -9.78 -15.98 -36.46
C PRO A 295 -8.84 -15.73 -37.66
N PRO A 296 -8.55 -16.76 -38.49
CA PRO A 296 -7.55 -16.65 -39.56
C PRO A 296 -7.81 -15.52 -40.57
N ASP A 297 -9.07 -15.27 -40.91
CA ASP A 297 -9.50 -14.21 -41.84
C ASP A 297 -9.20 -12.82 -41.30
N ILE A 298 -9.53 -12.56 -40.03
CA ILE A 298 -9.26 -11.27 -39.39
C ILE A 298 -7.77 -11.08 -39.11
N VAL A 299 -7.06 -12.14 -38.69
CA VAL A 299 -5.60 -12.09 -38.51
C VAL A 299 -4.91 -11.78 -39.84
N ALA A 300 -5.35 -12.38 -40.95
CA ALA A 300 -4.84 -12.04 -42.27
C ALA A 300 -5.11 -10.57 -42.65
N GLU A 301 -6.27 -10.01 -42.28
CA GLU A 301 -6.58 -8.60 -42.48
C GLU A 301 -5.68 -7.68 -41.67
N ILE A 302 -5.41 -8.00 -40.39
CA ILE A 302 -4.45 -7.28 -39.54
C ILE A 302 -3.09 -7.19 -40.23
N TYR A 303 -2.53 -8.33 -40.63
CA TYR A 303 -1.20 -8.35 -41.24
C TYR A 303 -1.19 -7.80 -42.68
N SER A 304 -2.33 -7.72 -43.37
CA SER A 304 -2.42 -7.02 -44.66
C SER A 304 -2.11 -5.51 -44.55
N GLN A 305 -2.31 -4.93 -43.36
CA GLN A 305 -1.96 -3.55 -43.03
C GLN A 305 -0.51 -3.38 -42.53
N VAL A 306 0.26 -4.48 -42.44
CA VAL A 306 1.67 -4.47 -42.05
C VAL A 306 2.56 -4.64 -43.30
N PRO A 307 3.39 -3.64 -43.66
CA PRO A 307 4.21 -3.71 -44.86
C PRO A 307 5.12 -4.96 -44.91
N ASN A 308 5.08 -5.67 -46.04
CA ASN A 308 5.87 -6.88 -46.28
C ASN A 308 5.63 -8.01 -45.25
N ALA A 309 4.51 -7.98 -44.52
CA ALA A 309 4.10 -9.13 -43.73
C ALA A 309 3.69 -10.29 -44.64
N ARG A 310 3.98 -11.52 -44.20
CA ARG A 310 3.61 -12.75 -44.91
C ARG A 310 3.33 -13.85 -43.90
N LYS A 311 2.51 -14.82 -44.30
CA LYS A 311 2.25 -16.01 -43.51
C LYS A 311 3.54 -16.81 -43.28
N GLY A 312 3.72 -17.31 -42.06
CA GLY A 312 4.80 -18.22 -41.72
C GLY A 312 4.61 -19.59 -42.39
N THR A 313 5.66 -20.40 -42.41
CA THR A 313 5.66 -21.73 -43.02
C THR A 313 6.25 -22.77 -42.06
N GLY A 314 5.98 -24.06 -42.32
CA GLY A 314 6.44 -25.15 -41.45
C GLY A 314 5.93 -25.00 -40.02
N ASN A 315 6.84 -24.97 -39.04
CA ASN A 315 6.48 -24.79 -37.62
C ASN A 315 5.82 -23.43 -37.31
N LEU A 316 5.83 -22.48 -38.25
CA LEU A 316 5.22 -21.15 -38.13
C LEU A 316 3.94 -21.00 -38.97
N GLU A 317 3.32 -22.07 -39.48
CA GLU A 317 2.17 -22.00 -40.41
C GLU A 317 0.97 -21.19 -39.89
N ARG A 318 0.80 -21.06 -38.56
CA ARG A 318 -0.26 -20.26 -37.93
C ARG A 318 0.17 -18.87 -37.50
N TYR A 319 1.43 -18.51 -37.74
CA TYR A 319 1.99 -17.22 -37.39
C TYR A 319 2.20 -16.38 -38.64
N TRP A 320 2.45 -15.10 -38.43
CA TRP A 320 2.84 -14.17 -39.48
C TRP A 320 4.23 -13.61 -39.18
N VAL A 321 4.97 -13.32 -40.24
CA VAL A 321 6.31 -12.75 -40.14
C VAL A 321 6.40 -11.45 -40.92
N PHE A 322 7.18 -10.50 -40.43
CA PHE A 322 7.39 -9.19 -41.04
C PHE A 322 8.82 -8.68 -40.81
N PRO A 323 9.32 -7.73 -41.63
CA PRO A 323 10.64 -7.12 -41.41
C PRO A 323 10.80 -6.52 -40.00
N CYS A 324 11.90 -6.80 -39.31
CA CYS A 324 12.15 -6.26 -37.96
C CYS A 324 12.50 -4.76 -37.93
N ASN A 325 12.81 -4.15 -39.08
CA ASN A 325 13.27 -2.76 -39.17
C ASN A 325 12.13 -1.73 -39.20
N GLN A 326 10.88 -2.17 -39.05
CA GLN A 326 9.70 -1.30 -38.95
C GLN A 326 9.06 -1.45 -37.57
N VAL A 327 8.45 -0.36 -37.10
CA VAL A 327 7.65 -0.36 -35.88
C VAL A 327 6.21 -0.65 -36.27
N VAL A 328 5.66 -1.74 -35.74
CA VAL A 328 4.24 -2.08 -35.90
C VAL A 328 3.48 -1.53 -34.70
N SER A 329 2.43 -0.77 -34.93
CA SER A 329 1.53 -0.27 -33.87
C SER A 329 0.17 -0.92 -34.02
N ILE A 330 -0.31 -1.57 -32.97
CA ILE A 330 -1.65 -2.18 -32.92
C ILE A 330 -2.36 -1.67 -31.67
N THR A 331 -3.63 -1.35 -31.82
CA THR A 331 -4.51 -0.98 -30.71
C THR A 331 -5.76 -1.84 -30.71
N LEU A 332 -6.22 -2.22 -29.51
CA LEU A 332 -7.44 -3.00 -29.29
C LEU A 332 -8.52 -2.12 -28.67
N ASN A 333 -9.76 -2.24 -29.15
CA ASN A 333 -10.91 -1.55 -28.58
C ASN A 333 -11.97 -2.57 -28.14
N PHE A 334 -12.28 -2.57 -26.85
CA PHE A 334 -13.32 -3.42 -26.25
C PHE A 334 -14.60 -2.62 -25.93
N GLY A 335 -14.46 -1.31 -25.70
CA GLY A 335 -15.50 -0.41 -25.23
C GLY A 335 -15.32 1.03 -25.71
N GLY A 336 -15.41 1.98 -24.77
CA GLY A 336 -15.28 3.42 -25.02
C GLY A 336 -13.83 3.89 -25.19
N ARG A 337 -12.82 3.10 -24.77
CA ARG A 337 -11.40 3.43 -24.96
C ARG A 337 -10.68 2.42 -25.86
N THR A 338 -9.55 2.89 -26.40
CA THR A 338 -8.66 2.12 -27.26
C THR A 338 -7.31 1.96 -26.57
N TRP A 339 -6.84 0.72 -26.50
CA TRP A 339 -5.69 0.32 -25.70
C TRP A 339 -4.52 -0.04 -26.62
N PRO A 340 -3.41 0.71 -26.59
CA PRO A 340 -2.24 0.41 -27.39
C PRO A 340 -1.43 -0.76 -26.82
N ILE A 341 -0.82 -1.54 -27.71
CA ILE A 341 0.17 -2.55 -27.35
C ILE A 341 1.56 -1.98 -27.65
N GLU A 342 2.49 -2.12 -26.70
CA GLU A 342 3.90 -1.77 -26.93
C GLU A 342 4.45 -2.53 -28.14
N PRO A 343 5.07 -1.87 -29.13
CA PRO A 343 5.55 -2.54 -30.34
C PRO A 343 6.48 -3.75 -30.11
N THR A 344 7.24 -3.76 -29.02
CA THR A 344 8.10 -4.91 -28.67
C THR A 344 7.29 -6.13 -28.22
N ASP A 345 6.12 -5.92 -27.63
CA ASP A 345 5.21 -7.01 -27.24
C ASP A 345 4.46 -7.62 -28.45
N LEU A 346 4.52 -6.96 -29.61
CA LEU A 346 4.01 -7.51 -30.88
C LEU A 346 5.00 -8.44 -31.58
N ILE A 347 6.22 -8.60 -31.03
CA ILE A 347 7.26 -9.47 -31.57
C ILE A 347 7.42 -10.67 -30.64
N LEU A 348 6.98 -11.85 -31.09
CA LEU A 348 7.17 -13.12 -30.37
C LEU A 348 8.63 -13.57 -30.41
N ALA A 349 9.24 -13.56 -31.59
CA ALA A 349 10.58 -14.08 -31.81
C ALA A 349 11.17 -13.53 -33.11
N THR A 350 12.46 -13.79 -33.36
CA THR A 350 13.11 -13.51 -34.65
C THR A 350 13.56 -14.82 -35.29
N THR A 351 13.19 -15.05 -36.55
CA THR A 351 13.72 -16.22 -37.32
C THR A 351 15.16 -15.99 -37.78
N ASN A 352 15.50 -14.73 -38.03
CA ASN A 352 16.83 -14.20 -38.24
C ASN A 352 16.80 -12.69 -37.86
N PRO A 353 17.95 -11.99 -37.79
CA PRO A 353 17.98 -10.60 -37.34
C PRO A 353 17.11 -9.61 -38.14
N SER A 354 16.64 -9.97 -39.33
CA SER A 354 15.82 -9.12 -40.20
C SER A 354 14.34 -9.51 -40.25
N VAL A 355 13.94 -10.66 -39.70
CA VAL A 355 12.57 -11.18 -39.84
C VAL A 355 11.99 -11.54 -38.46
N CYS A 356 10.97 -10.78 -38.09
CA CYS A 356 10.26 -10.88 -36.82
C CYS A 356 9.01 -11.74 -36.99
N VAL A 357 8.70 -12.57 -36.00
CA VAL A 357 7.47 -13.35 -35.88
C VAL A 357 6.51 -12.55 -35.02
N GLY A 358 5.30 -12.32 -35.52
CA GLY A 358 4.30 -11.54 -34.80
C GLY A 358 3.64 -12.30 -33.65
N ALA A 359 3.24 -11.56 -32.62
CA ALA A 359 2.58 -12.08 -31.42
C ALA A 359 1.08 -12.40 -31.63
N ILE A 360 0.48 -11.95 -32.75
CA ILE A 360 -0.89 -12.29 -33.13
C ILE A 360 -0.86 -13.50 -34.07
N PHE A 361 -1.53 -14.59 -33.70
CA PHE A 361 -1.53 -15.85 -34.45
C PHE A 361 -2.94 -16.34 -34.77
N GLU A 362 -3.02 -17.21 -35.78
CA GLU A 362 -4.27 -17.78 -36.27
C GLU A 362 -4.73 -18.94 -35.38
N VAL A 363 -5.94 -18.82 -34.82
CA VAL A 363 -6.62 -19.91 -34.12
C VAL A 363 -8.09 -19.97 -34.56
N SER A 364 -8.60 -21.20 -34.69
CA SER A 364 -10.04 -21.42 -34.91
C SER A 364 -10.58 -22.16 -33.70
N MET A 365 -11.24 -21.42 -32.80
CA MET A 365 -11.73 -21.97 -31.53
C MET A 365 -13.08 -22.69 -31.63
N GLY A 366 -13.67 -22.82 -32.82
CA GLY A 366 -14.93 -23.54 -33.02
C GLY A 366 -16.07 -22.98 -32.16
N GLY A 367 -16.74 -21.93 -32.62
CA GLY A 367 -17.81 -21.27 -31.85
C GLY A 367 -18.68 -20.34 -32.69
N LEU A 368 -18.73 -20.55 -34.01
CA LEU A 368 -19.50 -19.70 -34.92
C LEU A 368 -20.98 -19.72 -34.50
N GLY A 369 -21.49 -18.58 -34.04
CA GLY A 369 -22.86 -18.42 -33.58
C GLY A 369 -23.13 -18.86 -32.13
N ASN A 370 -22.13 -19.34 -31.37
CA ASN A 370 -22.30 -19.60 -29.94
C ASN A 370 -21.76 -18.40 -29.12
N PRO A 371 -22.62 -17.64 -28.42
CA PRO A 371 -22.19 -16.50 -27.62
C PRO A 371 -21.38 -16.88 -26.37
N ASP A 372 -21.28 -18.17 -26.04
CA ASP A 372 -20.56 -18.65 -24.86
C ASP A 372 -19.12 -19.09 -25.16
N VAL A 373 -18.72 -19.14 -26.44
CA VAL A 373 -17.37 -19.53 -26.86
C VAL A 373 -16.64 -18.32 -27.46
N PRO A 374 -15.54 -17.87 -26.85
CA PRO A 374 -14.76 -16.76 -27.38
C PRO A 374 -14.10 -17.14 -28.71
N GLN A 375 -14.07 -16.20 -29.66
CA GLN A 375 -13.35 -16.38 -30.93
C GLN A 375 -11.92 -15.83 -30.87
N TRP A 376 -11.63 -15.02 -29.86
CA TRP A 376 -10.33 -14.44 -29.59
C TRP A 376 -9.81 -14.85 -28.23
N ILE A 377 -8.49 -15.02 -28.13
CA ILE A 377 -7.77 -15.13 -26.87
C ILE A 377 -6.85 -13.91 -26.80
N VAL A 378 -6.94 -13.12 -25.73
CA VAL A 378 -6.12 -11.94 -25.52
C VAL A 378 -5.29 -12.18 -24.25
N GLY A 379 -4.02 -12.49 -24.46
CA GLY A 379 -3.08 -12.85 -23.41
C GLY A 379 -2.00 -11.80 -23.12
N ASP A 380 -0.88 -12.25 -22.56
CA ASP A 380 0.14 -11.40 -21.94
C ASP A 380 0.73 -10.32 -22.85
N ALA A 381 0.86 -10.60 -24.15
CA ALA A 381 1.25 -9.61 -25.15
C ALA A 381 0.41 -8.32 -25.08
N PHE A 382 -0.87 -8.42 -24.69
CA PHE A 382 -1.71 -7.28 -24.34
C PHE A 382 -1.67 -6.96 -22.84
N LEU A 383 -1.82 -7.96 -21.96
CA LEU A 383 -2.06 -7.72 -20.53
C LEU A 383 -0.91 -7.02 -19.79
N LYS A 384 0.33 -7.12 -20.27
CA LYS A 384 1.48 -6.34 -19.75
C LYS A 384 1.41 -4.84 -20.04
N ASN A 385 0.45 -4.40 -20.86
CA ASN A 385 0.29 -3.00 -21.26
C ASN A 385 -0.78 -2.27 -20.44
N VAL A 386 -1.55 -2.99 -19.63
CA VAL A 386 -2.70 -2.46 -18.89
C VAL A 386 -2.74 -3.04 -17.49
N TYR A 387 -3.35 -2.29 -16.55
CA TYR A 387 -3.78 -2.88 -15.30
C TYR A 387 -5.10 -3.60 -15.53
N SER A 388 -5.15 -4.91 -15.28
CA SER A 388 -6.30 -5.76 -15.62
C SER A 388 -7.12 -6.09 -14.38
N VAL A 389 -8.45 -5.99 -14.47
CA VAL A 389 -9.38 -6.22 -13.36
C VAL A 389 -10.47 -7.18 -13.79
N PHE A 390 -10.72 -8.23 -13.00
CA PHE A 390 -11.76 -9.22 -13.23
C PHE A 390 -12.78 -9.14 -12.11
N ARG A 391 -13.96 -8.56 -12.38
CA ARG A 391 -15.00 -8.27 -11.39
C ARG A 391 -16.12 -9.30 -11.51
N TYR A 392 -16.41 -10.00 -10.41
CA TYR A 392 -17.43 -11.03 -10.31
C TYR A 392 -18.85 -10.45 -10.39
N GLN A 393 -19.09 -9.27 -9.80
CA GLN A 393 -20.43 -8.68 -9.78
C GLN A 393 -20.43 -7.14 -9.97
N PRO A 394 -21.12 -6.62 -11.01
CA PRO A 394 -21.57 -7.38 -12.19
C PRO A 394 -20.37 -8.01 -12.94
N PRO A 395 -20.54 -9.20 -13.55
CA PRO A 395 -19.47 -9.87 -14.29
C PRO A 395 -18.90 -8.98 -15.39
N SER A 396 -17.65 -8.57 -15.24
CA SER A 396 -16.99 -7.63 -16.16
C SER A 396 -15.48 -7.77 -16.07
N VAL A 397 -14.81 -7.44 -17.17
CA VAL A 397 -13.36 -7.26 -17.20
C VAL A 397 -13.08 -5.77 -17.41
N GLY A 398 -12.13 -5.22 -16.68
CA GLY A 398 -11.77 -3.81 -16.79
C GLY A 398 -10.28 -3.58 -17.00
N PHE A 399 -9.97 -2.46 -17.65
CA PHE A 399 -8.60 -2.05 -17.94
C PHE A 399 -8.35 -0.62 -17.48
N ALA A 400 -7.16 -0.36 -16.95
CA ALA A 400 -6.68 0.99 -16.63
C ALA A 400 -5.26 1.21 -17.17
N GLN A 401 -4.91 2.48 -17.40
CA GLN A 401 -3.58 2.88 -17.84
C GLN A 401 -2.57 2.62 -16.72
N LEU A 402 -1.45 1.97 -17.02
CA LEU A 402 -0.40 1.75 -16.02
C LEU A 402 0.15 3.08 -15.50
N SER A 403 0.41 3.14 -14.19
CA SER A 403 1.04 4.31 -13.57
C SER A 403 2.52 4.43 -13.97
N ALA A 404 3.17 5.56 -13.69
CA ALA A 404 4.61 5.69 -13.90
C ALA A 404 5.41 4.65 -13.09
N ALA A 405 4.94 4.30 -11.88
CA ALA A 405 5.56 3.27 -11.05
C ALA A 405 5.44 1.87 -11.66
N ALA A 406 4.35 1.59 -12.38
CA ALA A 406 4.10 0.32 -13.06
C ALA A 406 4.66 0.25 -14.49
N GLY A 407 4.76 1.38 -15.19
CA GLY A 407 5.12 1.49 -16.61
C GLY A 407 6.54 1.99 -16.90
N GLY A 408 7.26 2.55 -15.91
CA GLY A 408 8.51 3.28 -16.13
C GLY A 408 9.80 2.62 -15.60
N ALA A 409 9.74 1.55 -14.81
CA ALA A 409 10.93 0.96 -14.21
C ALA A 409 10.96 -0.56 -14.38
N LEU A 410 12.08 -1.05 -14.92
CA LEU A 410 12.57 -2.39 -14.61
C LEU A 410 12.86 -2.42 -13.11
N LEU A 411 11.83 -2.65 -12.32
CA LEU A 411 11.94 -2.82 -10.89
C LEU A 411 12.76 -4.11 -10.68
N GLN A 412 14.05 -3.96 -10.41
CA GLN A 412 14.91 -5.04 -9.88
C GLN A 412 14.45 -5.37 -8.46
N GLN A 413 13.26 -5.95 -8.36
CA GLN A 413 12.68 -6.48 -7.14
C GLN A 413 13.14 -7.94 -6.98
N PRO A 414 13.31 -8.43 -5.73
CA PRO A 414 13.67 -9.82 -5.51
C PRO A 414 12.62 -10.76 -6.11
N ILE A 415 13.07 -11.80 -6.82
CA ILE A 415 12.21 -12.87 -7.32
C ILE A 415 11.58 -13.57 -6.10
N PRO A 416 10.24 -13.69 -6.04
CA PRO A 416 9.58 -14.48 -5.00
C PRO A 416 10.11 -15.92 -4.98
N THR A 417 10.41 -16.47 -3.81
CA THR A 417 10.86 -17.86 -3.65
C THR A 417 9.97 -18.70 -2.74
N THR A 418 8.95 -18.10 -2.12
CA THR A 418 8.05 -18.73 -1.15
C THR A 418 6.63 -18.15 -1.24
N ALA A 419 5.62 -18.93 -0.82
CA ALA A 419 4.25 -18.44 -0.66
C ALA A 419 4.15 -17.56 0.59
N PRO A 420 3.29 -16.53 0.61
CA PRO A 420 2.98 -15.80 1.85
C PRO A 420 2.49 -16.79 2.92
N THR A 421 2.96 -16.68 4.17
CA THR A 421 2.48 -17.51 5.29
C THR A 421 1.25 -16.85 5.94
N PRO A 422 0.14 -17.58 6.20
CA PRO A 422 -1.11 -16.97 6.64
C PRO A 422 -1.12 -16.58 8.11
N THR A 423 -1.84 -15.49 8.32
CA THR A 423 -2.54 -15.06 9.53
C THR A 423 -3.63 -16.07 9.82
N ALA A 424 -3.85 -16.44 11.08
CA ALA A 424 -5.00 -17.28 11.42
C ALA A 424 -6.32 -16.61 10.96
N VAL A 425 -7.01 -17.24 9.99
CA VAL A 425 -8.35 -16.87 9.53
C VAL A 425 -9.21 -18.12 9.45
N ARG A 426 -10.48 -18.00 9.83
CA ARG A 426 -11.47 -19.08 9.94
C ARG A 426 -11.49 -19.95 8.68
N ASN A 427 -11.67 -21.24 8.89
CA ASN A 427 -11.74 -22.26 7.85
C ASN A 427 -13.04 -22.15 7.01
N ILE A 428 -12.98 -22.45 5.71
CA ILE A 428 -14.18 -22.68 4.86
C ILE A 428 -13.97 -24.00 4.13
N SER A 429 -14.94 -24.90 4.23
CA SER A 429 -14.98 -26.11 3.41
C SER A 429 -15.68 -25.83 2.08
N SER A 430 -15.09 -26.26 0.96
CA SER A 430 -15.84 -26.33 -0.30
C SER A 430 -16.93 -27.40 -0.21
N THR A 431 -18.17 -27.10 -0.61
CA THR A 431 -19.26 -28.08 -0.72
C THR A 431 -19.53 -28.41 -2.18
N SER A 432 -19.60 -29.70 -2.52
CA SER A 432 -20.18 -30.17 -3.79
C SER A 432 -21.69 -29.91 -3.79
N VAL A 433 -22.15 -28.97 -4.62
CA VAL A 433 -23.59 -28.79 -4.82
C VAL A 433 -24.06 -29.77 -5.89
N VAL A 434 -24.80 -30.79 -5.48
CA VAL A 434 -25.62 -31.60 -6.38
C VAL A 434 -26.66 -30.67 -7.01
N ALA A 435 -26.74 -30.68 -8.34
CA ALA A 435 -27.66 -29.86 -9.13
C ALA A 435 -29.11 -29.92 -8.58
N PRO A 436 -29.82 -28.78 -8.43
CA PRO A 436 -31.22 -28.81 -8.06
C PRO A 436 -32.06 -29.34 -9.22
N THR A 437 -32.79 -30.42 -8.97
CA THR A 437 -33.86 -30.90 -9.84
C THR A 437 -34.97 -29.86 -9.90
N PHE A 438 -35.21 -29.30 -11.09
CA PHE A 438 -36.37 -28.45 -11.36
C PHE A 438 -37.66 -29.27 -11.23
N SER A 439 -38.53 -28.89 -10.30
CA SER A 439 -39.94 -29.26 -10.34
C SER A 439 -40.80 -28.00 -10.35
N THR A 440 -41.67 -27.92 -11.35
CA THR A 440 -42.57 -26.83 -11.67
C THR A 440 -43.85 -26.91 -10.82
N SER A 441 -44.27 -25.81 -10.18
CA SER A 441 -45.70 -25.57 -9.92
C SER A 441 -46.01 -24.08 -9.71
N GLY A 442 -47.09 -23.62 -10.35
CA GLY A 442 -47.54 -22.23 -10.47
C GLY A 442 -48.39 -21.71 -9.29
N PRO A 443 -49.07 -20.55 -9.44
CA PRO A 443 -49.21 -19.55 -8.37
C PRO A 443 -50.60 -19.39 -7.69
N SER A 444 -50.57 -18.69 -6.53
CA SER A 444 -51.59 -17.76 -5.95
C SER A 444 -52.61 -18.32 -4.90
N PRO A 445 -53.33 -17.49 -4.10
CA PRO A 445 -52.90 -16.52 -3.06
C PRO A 445 -53.75 -16.54 -1.73
N ASN A 446 -53.36 -15.72 -0.72
CA ASN A 446 -54.19 -14.92 0.24
C ASN A 446 -53.91 -15.03 1.77
N GLY A 447 -53.80 -13.84 2.40
CA GLY A 447 -54.24 -13.46 3.76
C GLY A 447 -53.32 -13.82 4.94
N GLY A 448 -53.04 -13.01 5.96
CA GLY A 448 -53.48 -11.67 6.37
C GLY A 448 -53.15 -11.46 7.87
N ILE A 449 -52.61 -10.27 8.20
CA ILE A 449 -52.78 -9.42 9.40
C ILE A 449 -52.58 -10.02 10.83
N SER A 450 -51.70 -9.38 11.63
CA SER A 450 -52.06 -8.79 12.94
C SER A 450 -51.02 -7.81 13.50
N THR A 451 -51.52 -6.63 13.84
CA THR A 451 -50.90 -5.48 14.52
C THR A 451 -51.05 -5.56 16.04
N MET A 452 -50.09 -5.04 16.81
CA MET A 452 -50.35 -4.39 18.10
C MET A 452 -49.31 -3.29 18.34
N GLY A 453 -49.77 -2.07 18.63
CA GLY A 453 -48.95 -0.94 19.06
C GLY A 453 -49.14 -0.65 20.55
N MET A 454 -48.26 0.19 21.12
CA MET A 454 -48.55 0.96 22.34
C MET A 454 -47.62 2.19 22.48
N ASN A 455 -48.21 3.28 22.96
CA ASN A 455 -47.67 4.62 23.20
C ASN A 455 -47.07 4.80 24.62
N THR A 456 -46.43 5.97 24.82
CA THR A 456 -46.11 6.71 26.08
C THR A 456 -44.83 6.26 26.81
N ALA A 457 -44.02 7.10 27.47
CA ALA A 457 -44.16 8.46 27.97
C ALA A 457 -42.77 9.15 28.12
N ILE A 458 -42.81 10.47 28.23
CA ILE A 458 -41.71 11.42 28.46
C ILE A 458 -41.48 11.53 29.98
N ASN A 459 -40.23 11.60 30.45
CA ASN A 459 -39.89 12.16 31.77
C ASN A 459 -38.48 12.74 31.76
N GLU A 460 -38.42 14.06 31.94
CA GLU A 460 -37.23 14.83 32.33
C GLU A 460 -36.90 14.61 33.81
N ILE A 461 -35.61 14.56 34.15
CA ILE A 461 -35.12 14.87 35.50
C ILE A 461 -33.90 15.78 35.36
N GLU A 462 -34.07 17.03 35.80
CA GLU A 462 -33.02 18.01 36.07
C GLU A 462 -32.11 17.57 37.23
N ALA A 463 -30.83 17.93 37.18
CA ALA A 463 -29.97 17.98 38.36
C ALA A 463 -29.27 19.35 38.44
N HIS A 464 -29.44 19.98 39.60
CA HIS A 464 -29.16 21.38 39.91
C HIS A 464 -27.67 21.74 39.95
N ALA A 465 -27.36 22.93 39.43
CA ALA A 465 -26.14 23.67 39.71
C ALA A 465 -26.32 24.55 40.96
N VAL A 466 -25.32 24.57 41.86
CA VAL A 466 -25.22 25.53 42.97
C VAL A 466 -23.93 26.37 42.79
N PRO A 467 -24.02 27.71 42.76
CA PRO A 467 -22.91 28.62 42.44
C PRO A 467 -22.29 29.29 43.68
N ARG A 468 -21.03 29.77 43.60
CA ARG A 468 -20.45 30.86 44.44
C ARG A 468 -19.00 31.26 44.00
N PRO A 469 -18.45 32.44 44.41
CA PRO A 469 -18.42 33.64 43.56
C PRO A 469 -17.05 34.34 43.36
N ARG A 470 -17.00 35.16 42.29
CA ARG A 470 -16.26 36.42 42.04
C ARG A 470 -14.86 36.66 42.66
N LYS A 471 -13.93 37.12 41.81
CA LYS A 471 -13.44 38.52 41.86
C LYS A 471 -12.73 38.95 40.56
N ALA A 472 -13.25 40.03 39.97
CA ALA A 472 -12.59 40.79 38.92
C ALA A 472 -11.52 41.71 39.53
N VAL A 473 -10.38 41.84 38.86
CA VAL A 473 -9.48 43.00 38.99
C VAL A 473 -9.23 43.54 37.59
N SER A 474 -9.31 44.86 37.48
CA SER A 474 -9.37 45.61 36.24
C SER A 474 -8.16 46.53 36.07
N VAL A 475 -7.82 46.78 34.79
CA VAL A 475 -7.12 47.95 34.20
C VAL A 475 -5.62 48.11 34.45
N SER A 476 -4.80 48.10 33.40
CA SER A 476 -4.41 49.33 32.68
C SER A 476 -3.25 49.13 31.70
N SER A 477 -3.37 49.88 30.62
CA SER A 477 -2.44 50.08 29.51
C SER A 477 -1.22 50.94 29.91
N ALA A 478 -0.04 50.62 29.39
CA ALA A 478 0.93 51.58 28.83
C ALA A 478 2.16 50.87 28.25
N SER A 479 2.45 51.17 26.99
CA SER A 479 3.66 50.81 26.24
C SER A 479 4.92 51.45 26.86
N LEU A 480 6.10 50.82 26.75
CA LEU A 480 7.40 51.51 26.63
C LEU A 480 8.55 50.59 26.15
N ILE A 481 8.98 50.88 24.93
CA ILE A 481 10.27 50.72 24.22
C ILE A 481 11.44 50.07 24.99
N ARG A 482 12.04 49.02 24.40
CA ARG A 482 13.37 48.50 24.79
C ARG A 482 14.48 49.14 23.94
N ARG A 483 15.26 50.06 24.54
CA ARG A 483 16.65 50.34 24.15
C ARG A 483 17.58 49.42 24.95
N GLY A 484 18.58 48.82 24.31
CA GLY A 484 19.82 48.40 24.99
C GLY A 484 20.21 46.92 24.91
N LYS A 485 21.07 46.63 23.92
CA LYS A 485 22.28 45.77 23.92
C LYS A 485 22.26 44.39 24.60
N SER A 486 22.32 43.38 23.74
CA SER A 486 23.07 42.11 23.80
C SER A 486 23.73 41.70 25.13
N HIS A 487 23.26 40.59 25.68
CA HIS A 487 24.13 39.55 26.25
C HIS A 487 24.03 38.30 25.36
N PRO A 488 25.14 37.59 25.11
CA PRO A 488 25.17 36.44 24.22
C PRO A 488 24.33 35.32 24.84
N THR A 489 23.42 34.77 24.05
CA THR A 489 22.59 33.61 24.38
C THR A 489 23.49 32.48 24.86
N LEU A 490 23.23 31.99 26.08
CA LEU A 490 23.70 30.69 26.55
C LEU A 490 23.31 29.64 25.49
N ASN A 491 24.31 29.05 24.86
CA ASN A 491 24.13 28.01 23.87
C ASN A 491 24.05 26.67 24.59
N PHE A 492 22.84 26.29 25.01
CA PHE A 492 22.57 25.02 25.69
C PHE A 492 23.01 23.80 24.86
N ALA A 493 23.04 23.91 23.52
CA ALA A 493 23.55 22.86 22.65
C ALA A 493 25.10 22.74 22.70
N ALA A 494 25.83 23.84 22.84
CA ALA A 494 27.28 23.82 23.03
C ALA A 494 27.69 23.43 24.46
N GLU A 495 26.92 23.81 25.46
CA GLU A 495 27.14 23.41 26.86
C GLU A 495 26.89 21.90 27.04
N ARG A 496 25.88 21.35 26.35
CA ARG A 496 25.60 19.90 26.28
C ARG A 496 26.61 19.11 25.45
N LYS A 497 27.07 19.65 24.30
CA LYS A 497 28.17 19.07 23.51
C LYS A 497 29.50 19.05 24.28
N GLY A 498 29.79 20.11 25.04
CA GLY A 498 30.96 20.17 25.92
C GLY A 498 30.90 19.21 27.10
N LEU A 499 29.70 18.87 27.59
CA LEU A 499 29.50 17.81 28.59
C LEU A 499 29.59 16.41 27.98
N GLN A 500 29.08 16.19 26.76
CA GLN A 500 29.22 14.93 26.03
C GLN A 500 30.67 14.60 25.64
N GLU A 501 31.48 15.61 25.27
CA GLU A 501 32.91 15.44 25.02
C GLU A 501 33.73 15.23 26.31
N LYS A 502 33.24 15.74 27.46
CA LYS A 502 33.89 15.58 28.77
C LYS A 502 33.55 14.27 29.49
N TYR A 503 32.40 13.65 29.21
CA TYR A 503 31.89 12.44 29.87
C TYR A 503 31.63 11.26 28.90
N GLY A 504 32.25 11.26 27.72
CA GLY A 504 32.10 10.22 26.67
C GLY A 504 32.64 8.82 27.01
N GLY A 505 32.36 8.29 28.20
CA GLY A 505 32.69 6.94 28.62
C GLY A 505 31.45 6.19 29.10
N LYS A 506 31.02 5.19 28.30
CA LYS A 506 30.01 4.14 28.60
C LYS A 506 28.70 4.65 29.24
N TYR A 507 27.66 4.78 28.41
CA TYR A 507 26.29 5.04 28.88
C TYR A 507 25.84 3.96 29.88
N GLY A 508 25.88 4.31 31.17
CA GLY A 508 24.87 3.90 32.13
C GLY A 508 23.74 4.90 32.09
N SER A 509 22.51 4.40 31.91
CA SER A 509 21.26 5.16 32.05
C SER A 509 21.29 5.98 33.34
N THR A 510 21.21 7.31 33.23
CA THR A 510 21.06 8.19 34.40
C THR A 510 19.60 8.59 34.49
N SER A 511 18.85 7.85 35.32
CA SER A 511 17.49 8.17 35.75
C SER A 511 17.46 9.50 36.49
N TYR A 512 16.63 10.44 36.03
CA TYR A 512 16.15 11.54 36.87
C TYR A 512 14.96 11.07 37.72
N SER A 513 14.96 11.53 38.97
CA SER A 513 14.10 11.13 40.09
C SER A 513 12.60 11.42 39.89
N THR A 514 11.81 10.34 39.80
CA THR A 514 10.55 10.04 40.51
C THR A 514 9.55 11.18 40.80
N ARG A 515 8.72 11.52 39.80
CA ARG A 515 7.29 11.25 40.00
C ARG A 515 7.10 9.80 39.55
N SER A 516 6.54 8.93 40.39
CA SER A 516 6.49 7.48 40.17
C SER A 516 5.82 7.02 38.86
N ASN A 517 5.18 7.94 38.12
CA ASN A 517 4.32 7.65 36.96
C ASN A 517 4.54 8.61 35.78
N ILE A 518 5.75 9.16 35.58
CA ILE A 518 6.10 9.93 34.37
C ILE A 518 7.41 9.39 33.78
N ILE A 519 7.43 9.16 32.47
CA ILE A 519 8.65 8.83 31.71
C ILE A 519 8.78 9.77 30.52
N GLN A 520 10.00 10.22 30.26
CA GLN A 520 10.38 11.07 29.13
C GLN A 520 11.46 10.36 28.32
N GLU A 521 11.26 10.25 27.02
CA GLU A 521 12.26 9.80 26.05
C GLU A 521 12.64 10.92 25.10
N ASP A 522 13.95 11.05 24.85
CA ASP A 522 14.45 11.92 23.80
C ASP A 522 14.14 11.30 22.43
N MET A 523 13.52 12.10 21.56
CA MET A 523 13.28 11.71 20.18
C MET A 523 14.45 12.10 19.29
N VAL A 524 14.57 11.42 18.16
CA VAL A 524 15.45 11.77 17.05
C VAL A 524 14.61 12.22 15.87
N ASN A 525 14.96 13.36 15.30
CA ASN A 525 14.43 13.89 14.05
C ASN A 525 15.37 13.44 12.93
N GLN A 526 14.81 12.68 11.99
CA GLN A 526 15.57 12.04 10.93
C GLN A 526 15.11 12.54 9.57
N ASN A 527 16.08 12.73 8.67
CA ASN A 527 15.87 13.13 7.28
C ASN A 527 15.05 14.42 7.10
N MET A 528 15.39 15.49 7.82
CA MET A 528 14.80 16.83 7.64
C MET A 528 13.30 16.91 7.95
N ASP A 529 12.91 16.60 9.20
CA ASP A 529 11.52 16.60 9.67
C ASP A 529 10.63 15.52 9.04
N VAL A 530 11.20 14.57 8.29
CA VAL A 530 10.43 13.48 7.66
C VAL A 530 9.93 12.48 8.69
N MET A 531 10.71 12.17 9.72
CA MET A 531 10.34 11.16 10.70
C MET A 531 10.93 11.41 12.08
N TYR A 532 10.18 11.02 13.10
CA TYR A 532 10.57 11.13 14.51
C TYR A 532 10.48 9.76 15.17
N TYR A 533 11.56 9.35 15.83
CA TYR A 533 11.63 8.06 16.49
C TYR A 533 12.23 8.18 17.90
N ALA A 534 11.89 7.24 18.77
CA ALA A 534 12.46 7.11 20.10
C ALA A 534 12.94 5.67 20.33
N SER A 535 13.70 5.46 21.41
CA SER A 535 14.11 4.11 21.81
C SER A 535 13.05 3.43 22.69
N VAL A 536 12.85 2.15 22.44
CA VAL A 536 12.09 1.25 23.31
C VAL A 536 12.93 0.02 23.62
N GLU A 537 12.72 -0.55 24.79
CA GLU A 537 13.40 -1.77 25.22
C GLU A 537 12.50 -2.97 25.01
N VAL A 538 13.04 -4.03 24.40
CA VAL A 538 12.30 -5.26 24.09
C VAL A 538 13.08 -6.48 24.55
N GLY A 539 12.37 -7.41 25.20
CA GLY A 539 12.86 -8.73 25.57
C GLY A 539 13.58 -8.83 26.91
N THR A 540 14.07 -10.04 27.21
CA THR A 540 14.84 -10.34 28.43
C THR A 540 16.13 -11.10 28.09
N PRO A 541 17.34 -10.53 28.30
CA PRO A 541 17.58 -9.20 28.85
C PRO A 541 17.11 -8.08 27.88
N PRO A 542 16.64 -6.93 28.39
CA PRO A 542 16.14 -5.84 27.56
C PRO A 542 17.15 -5.39 26.50
N GLN A 543 16.69 -5.25 25.25
CA GLN A 543 17.47 -4.75 24.12
C GLN A 543 16.83 -3.47 23.56
N SER A 544 17.66 -2.47 23.27
CA SER A 544 17.22 -1.15 22.81
C SER A 544 17.02 -1.08 21.29
N TYR A 545 15.83 -0.65 20.87
CA TYR A 545 15.43 -0.51 19.48
C TYR A 545 14.80 0.85 19.21
N ALA A 546 15.24 1.51 18.13
CA ALA A 546 14.60 2.74 17.65
C ALA A 546 13.29 2.39 16.93
N VAL A 547 12.21 3.06 17.30
CA VAL A 547 10.87 2.89 16.70
C VAL A 547 10.24 4.24 16.39
N ILE A 548 9.56 4.32 15.24
CA ILE A 548 8.73 5.46 14.90
C ILE A 548 7.54 5.50 15.87
N LEU A 549 7.27 6.66 16.46
CA LEU A 549 6.11 6.86 17.34
C LEU A 549 4.96 7.41 16.48
N ASP A 550 3.94 6.59 16.23
CA ASP A 550 2.91 6.90 15.22
C ASP A 550 1.51 6.96 15.85
N THR A 551 0.96 8.17 16.02
CA THR A 551 -0.44 8.36 16.47
C THR A 551 -1.48 8.06 15.38
N GLY A 552 -1.06 7.91 14.13
CA GLY A 552 -1.90 7.53 12.99
C GLY A 552 -2.03 6.02 12.77
N SER A 553 -1.41 5.16 13.60
CA SER A 553 -1.59 3.70 13.58
C SER A 553 -1.54 3.12 15.00
N SER A 554 -1.96 1.87 15.19
CA SER A 554 -2.13 1.28 16.54
C SER A 554 -1.26 0.05 16.83
N ASP A 555 -0.81 -0.65 15.79
CA ASP A 555 0.02 -1.83 15.95
C ASP A 555 1.49 -1.45 16.22
N MET A 556 2.14 -2.18 17.12
CA MET A 556 3.60 -2.17 17.25
C MET A 556 4.19 -3.32 16.43
N TRP A 557 5.31 -3.08 15.74
CA TRP A 557 6.04 -4.13 15.02
C TRP A 557 7.52 -3.79 14.85
N LEU A 558 8.37 -4.83 14.79
CA LEU A 558 9.82 -4.74 14.58
C LEU A 558 10.29 -5.75 13.51
N GLN A 559 11.31 -5.37 12.74
CA GLN A 559 11.88 -6.21 11.68
C GLN A 559 12.75 -7.32 12.24
N SER A 560 12.45 -8.58 11.92
CA SER A 560 13.25 -9.75 12.31
C SER A 560 14.57 -9.84 11.53
N VAL A 561 15.57 -10.53 12.07
CA VAL A 561 16.76 -10.96 11.31
C VAL A 561 16.39 -11.83 10.09
N ALA A 562 15.26 -12.53 10.14
CA ALA A 562 14.71 -13.30 9.03
C ALA A 562 14.04 -12.43 7.94
N CYS A 563 13.96 -11.12 8.14
CA CYS A 563 13.19 -10.21 7.30
C CYS A 563 13.88 -9.92 5.95
N ALA A 564 13.19 -10.18 4.83
CA ALA A 564 13.66 -9.87 3.48
C ALA A 564 12.51 -9.66 2.46
N PRO A 565 12.51 -8.57 1.64
CA PRO A 565 13.42 -7.43 1.72
C PRO A 565 13.02 -6.51 2.88
N CYS A 566 13.99 -6.12 3.71
CA CYS A 566 13.81 -5.24 4.87
C CYS A 566 15.08 -4.41 5.07
N THR A 567 14.92 -3.10 5.26
CA THR A 567 16.02 -2.12 5.19
C THR A 567 16.43 -1.55 6.55
N GLY A 568 15.65 -1.77 7.60
CA GLY A 568 15.93 -1.23 8.94
C GLY A 568 16.71 -2.18 9.84
N LYS A 569 16.91 -1.76 11.09
CA LYS A 569 17.56 -2.54 12.14
C LYS A 569 16.76 -3.79 12.43
N LYS A 570 17.45 -4.93 12.49
CA LYS A 570 16.81 -6.23 12.71
C LYS A 570 16.91 -6.66 14.17
N ILE A 571 15.85 -7.25 14.70
CA ILE A 571 15.81 -7.95 15.99
C ILE A 571 16.03 -9.45 15.78
N ASP A 572 16.91 -10.03 16.59
CA ASP A 572 17.05 -11.48 16.68
C ASP A 572 16.16 -11.99 17.83
N PRO A 573 15.02 -12.65 17.53
CA PRO A 573 14.10 -13.12 18.56
C PRO A 573 14.74 -14.13 19.52
N ALA A 574 15.81 -14.83 19.11
CA ALA A 574 16.49 -15.79 19.97
C ALA A 574 17.26 -15.15 21.13
N THR A 575 17.46 -13.82 21.10
CA THR A 575 18.16 -13.08 22.16
C THR A 575 17.29 -12.81 23.39
N SER A 576 15.97 -12.94 23.28
CA SER A 576 15.02 -12.74 24.37
C SER A 576 14.54 -14.07 24.95
N SER A 577 14.78 -14.28 26.24
CA SER A 577 14.30 -15.44 27.00
C SER A 577 12.80 -15.39 27.34
N THR A 578 12.18 -14.22 27.22
CA THR A 578 10.74 -14.01 27.49
C THR A 578 9.89 -13.98 26.24
N LEU A 579 10.49 -13.94 25.05
CA LEU A 579 9.75 -13.94 23.79
C LEU A 579 8.96 -15.24 23.63
N GLN A 580 7.64 -15.10 23.53
CA GLN A 580 6.70 -16.16 23.22
C GLN A 580 6.23 -15.99 21.78
N PRO A 581 6.66 -16.84 20.84
CA PRO A 581 6.18 -16.78 19.47
C PRO A 581 4.69 -17.14 19.41
N SER A 582 3.92 -16.45 18.57
CA SER A 582 2.56 -16.85 18.22
C SER A 582 2.50 -17.36 16.79
N SER A 583 1.59 -18.29 16.52
CA SER A 583 1.23 -18.70 15.16
C SER A 583 0.31 -17.69 14.46
N SER A 584 -0.17 -16.68 15.19
CA SER A 584 -1.00 -15.63 14.62
C SER A 584 -0.13 -14.72 13.77
N SER A 585 -0.29 -14.73 12.45
CA SER A 585 0.38 -13.73 11.61
C SER A 585 -0.28 -12.35 11.73
N PHE A 586 0.31 -11.33 11.12
CA PHE A 586 -0.31 -10.03 10.90
C PHE A 586 0.19 -9.42 9.59
N SER A 587 -0.64 -8.56 8.98
CA SER A 587 -0.29 -7.80 7.80
C SER A 587 -0.89 -6.41 7.93
N ILE A 588 -0.10 -5.37 7.64
CA ILE A 588 -0.55 -3.98 7.69
C ILE A 588 -0.14 -3.32 6.39
N ALA A 589 -1.10 -2.66 5.74
CA ALA A 589 -0.84 -1.75 4.63
C ALA A 589 -0.82 -0.31 5.16
N TYR A 590 0.28 0.37 4.89
CA TYR A 590 0.48 1.80 5.10
C TYR A 590 0.38 2.52 3.77
N GLY A 591 0.32 3.85 3.85
CA GLY A 591 0.31 4.74 2.71
C GLY A 591 1.33 4.42 1.61
N ILE A 592 2.56 4.14 2.03
CA ILE A 592 3.74 3.96 1.16
C ILE A 592 4.29 2.54 1.18
N GLY A 593 3.59 1.59 1.81
CA GLY A 593 4.11 0.23 1.87
C GLY A 593 3.29 -0.73 2.69
N SER A 594 3.78 -1.95 2.87
CA SER A 594 3.15 -2.94 3.74
C SER A 594 4.21 -3.71 4.52
N VAL A 595 3.80 -4.18 5.69
CA VAL A 595 4.59 -5.09 6.51
C VAL A 595 3.81 -6.37 6.76
N ARG A 596 4.53 -7.49 6.78
CA ARG A 596 3.97 -8.82 7.11
C ARG A 596 4.90 -9.54 8.07
N GLY A 597 4.32 -10.36 8.93
CA GLY A 597 5.08 -11.15 9.89
C GLY A 597 4.20 -11.94 10.84
N SER A 598 4.78 -12.35 11.96
CA SER A 598 4.08 -13.07 13.01
C SER A 598 3.90 -12.21 14.23
N LEU A 599 2.76 -12.29 14.89
CA LEU A 599 2.62 -11.75 16.24
C LEU A 599 3.51 -12.55 17.18
N VAL A 600 4.11 -11.84 18.10
CA VAL A 600 4.85 -12.40 19.22
C VAL A 600 4.39 -11.67 20.48
N ASN A 601 4.62 -12.31 21.61
CA ASN A 601 4.44 -11.69 22.90
C ASN A 601 5.80 -11.58 23.58
N ASP A 602 6.17 -10.41 24.08
CA ASP A 602 7.39 -10.22 24.85
C ASP A 602 7.24 -9.07 25.85
N VAL A 603 8.26 -8.91 26.70
CA VAL A 603 8.39 -7.76 27.58
C VAL A 603 8.76 -6.55 26.72
N VAL A 604 7.98 -5.49 26.81
CA VAL A 604 8.26 -4.19 26.17
C VAL A 604 8.23 -3.12 27.25
N SER A 605 9.22 -2.23 27.25
CA SER A 605 9.21 -1.06 28.11
C SER A 605 9.67 0.18 27.38
N ILE A 606 9.16 1.33 27.81
CA ILE A 606 9.70 2.61 27.40
C ILE A 606 10.44 3.25 28.58
N GLY A 607 11.67 3.64 28.33
CA GLY A 607 12.62 4.04 29.36
C GLY A 607 13.06 2.90 30.28
N SER A 608 14.08 3.15 31.09
CA SER A 608 14.63 2.17 32.04
C SER A 608 13.73 1.92 33.25
N SER A 609 12.46 2.35 33.22
CA SER A 609 11.55 2.35 34.37
C SER A 609 10.65 1.12 34.38
N PRO A 610 10.62 0.34 35.49
CA PRO A 610 9.68 -0.75 35.67
C PRO A 610 8.20 -0.31 35.61
N ALA A 611 7.91 0.97 35.88
CA ALA A 611 6.54 1.51 35.87
C ALA A 611 5.93 1.53 34.45
N PHE A 612 6.76 1.71 33.42
CA PHE A 612 6.32 1.77 32.02
C PHE A 612 6.75 0.51 31.26
N THR A 613 6.49 -0.65 31.87
CA THR A 613 6.81 -1.97 31.34
C THR A 613 5.55 -2.81 31.20
N VAL A 614 5.30 -3.32 29.99
CA VAL A 614 4.25 -4.30 29.71
C VAL A 614 4.90 -5.67 29.57
N GLN A 615 4.58 -6.58 30.48
CA GLN A 615 5.20 -7.91 30.55
C GLN A 615 4.79 -8.83 29.41
N ASN A 616 3.59 -8.63 28.86
CA ASN A 616 3.01 -9.47 27.82
C ASN A 616 2.49 -8.60 26.67
N GLN A 617 3.35 -7.77 26.10
CA GLN A 617 2.96 -6.94 24.96
C GLN A 617 2.92 -7.79 23.69
N ILE A 618 1.77 -7.81 23.03
CA ILE A 618 1.64 -8.40 21.69
C ILE A 618 2.13 -7.37 20.66
N TRP A 619 3.07 -7.77 19.82
CA TRP A 619 3.59 -6.95 18.72
C TRP A 619 4.00 -7.82 17.54
N GLY A 620 4.18 -7.20 16.38
CA GLY A 620 4.48 -7.88 15.13
C GLY A 620 5.96 -8.08 14.85
N LEU A 621 6.43 -9.32 14.77
CA LEU A 621 7.74 -9.71 14.29
C LEU A 621 7.73 -9.83 12.75
N VAL A 622 8.13 -8.74 12.08
CA VAL A 622 8.08 -8.59 10.62
C VAL A 622 9.13 -9.45 9.94
N ASN A 623 8.74 -10.21 8.93
CA ASN A 623 9.64 -10.98 8.07
C ASN A 623 9.62 -10.50 6.60
N TYR A 624 8.77 -9.54 6.26
CA TYR A 624 8.68 -8.99 4.92
C TYR A 624 8.18 -7.55 4.94
N THR A 625 8.81 -6.69 4.14
CA THR A 625 8.32 -5.33 3.87
C THR A 625 8.26 -5.09 2.37
N LEU A 626 7.28 -4.31 1.92
CA LEU A 626 7.19 -3.82 0.55
C LEU A 626 6.92 -2.32 0.59
N GLY A 627 7.78 -1.50 -0.01
CA GLY A 627 7.59 -0.04 -0.06
C GLY A 627 7.79 0.71 1.27
N THR A 628 7.68 0.04 2.43
CA THR A 628 7.74 0.69 3.75
C THR A 628 9.15 1.18 4.07
N PRO A 629 9.43 2.50 4.07
CA PRO A 629 10.77 2.98 4.32
C PRO A 629 11.00 3.04 5.82
N VAL A 630 11.58 1.98 6.38
CA VAL A 630 12.23 2.03 7.70
C VAL A 630 13.74 2.10 7.46
N PRO A 631 14.33 3.29 7.29
CA PRO A 631 15.73 3.42 6.91
C PRO A 631 16.68 3.11 8.09
N GLY A 632 17.82 2.51 7.76
CA GLY A 632 19.01 2.55 8.61
C GLY A 632 18.87 1.82 9.94
N ASN A 633 18.94 2.58 11.04
CA ASN A 633 19.02 2.10 12.43
C ASN A 633 17.66 1.89 13.11
N ILE A 634 16.56 2.21 12.43
CA ILE A 634 15.19 2.10 12.96
C ILE A 634 14.72 0.66 12.79
N ALA A 635 14.19 0.07 13.85
CA ALA A 635 13.78 -1.34 13.85
C ALA A 635 12.34 -1.55 13.40
N GLY A 636 11.49 -0.55 13.60
CA GLY A 636 10.10 -0.59 13.18
C GLY A 636 9.30 0.57 13.73
N LEU A 637 8.08 0.31 14.19
CA LEU A 637 7.10 1.31 14.57
C LEU A 637 6.36 0.88 15.83
N MET A 638 5.99 1.86 16.67
CA MET A 638 5.10 1.71 17.80
C MET A 638 3.85 2.56 17.55
N GLY A 639 2.73 1.89 17.28
CA GLY A 639 1.44 2.55 17.12
C GLY A 639 0.91 3.11 18.44
N LEU A 640 0.39 4.33 18.37
CA LEU A 640 -0.14 5.12 19.48
C LEU A 640 -1.61 5.54 19.26
N GLY A 641 -2.25 5.02 18.21
CA GLY A 641 -3.70 5.06 18.02
C GLY A 641 -4.45 4.10 18.94
N PHE A 642 -5.77 4.08 18.81
CA PHE A 642 -6.65 3.28 19.65
C PHE A 642 -6.80 1.86 19.13
N LYS A 643 -7.04 0.88 20.01
CA LYS A 643 -7.17 -0.54 19.66
C LYS A 643 -8.12 -0.82 18.49
N ASN A 644 -9.20 -0.07 18.34
CA ASN A 644 -10.17 -0.29 17.24
C ASN A 644 -9.57 -0.02 15.86
N LEU A 645 -8.42 0.65 15.79
CA LEU A 645 -7.62 0.87 14.58
C LEU A 645 -6.55 -0.24 14.37
N ALA A 646 -6.26 -1.09 15.37
CA ALA A 646 -5.21 -2.10 15.28
C ALA A 646 -5.58 -3.25 14.33
N ALA A 647 -4.78 -3.46 13.27
CA ALA A 647 -4.97 -4.55 12.32
C ALA A 647 -4.76 -5.93 12.97
N SER A 648 -3.84 -6.03 13.93
CA SER A 648 -3.60 -7.25 14.71
C SER A 648 -4.67 -7.54 15.75
N GLN A 649 -5.54 -6.56 16.06
CA GLN A 649 -6.45 -6.57 17.21
C GLN A 649 -5.75 -6.63 18.58
N ALA A 650 -4.42 -6.53 18.60
CA ALA A 650 -3.66 -6.40 19.83
C ALA A 650 -4.03 -5.07 20.51
N THR A 651 -4.07 -5.10 21.84
CA THR A 651 -4.17 -3.85 22.60
C THR A 651 -2.85 -3.09 22.45
N PRO A 652 -2.87 -1.82 22.01
CA PRO A 652 -1.67 -0.99 21.91
C PRO A 652 -0.94 -0.90 23.25
N PHE A 653 0.36 -0.64 23.19
CA PHE A 653 1.23 -0.58 24.37
C PHE A 653 0.70 0.37 25.44
N TRP A 654 0.33 1.59 25.03
CA TRP A 654 -0.15 2.62 25.95
C TRP A 654 -1.50 2.24 26.58
N GLU A 655 -2.43 1.65 25.82
CA GLU A 655 -3.72 1.19 26.36
C GLU A 655 -3.52 0.07 27.39
N THR A 656 -2.52 -0.80 27.16
CA THR A 656 -2.18 -1.86 28.09
C THR A 656 -1.69 -1.30 29.42
N LEU A 657 -0.84 -0.26 29.39
CA LEU A 657 -0.40 0.46 30.59
C LEU A 657 -1.59 1.07 31.37
N VAL A 658 -2.55 1.70 30.68
CA VAL A 658 -3.77 2.22 31.32
C VAL A 658 -4.57 1.07 31.94
N SER A 659 -4.79 -0.01 31.20
CA SER A 659 -5.60 -1.15 31.64
C SER A 659 -5.01 -1.89 32.85
N ASN A 660 -3.67 -1.89 32.98
CA ASN A 660 -2.96 -2.47 34.10
C ASN A 660 -2.83 -1.52 35.30
N ASN A 661 -3.41 -0.31 35.22
CA ASN A 661 -3.25 0.74 36.23
C ASN A 661 -1.77 1.08 36.50
N GLN A 662 -0.96 1.07 35.44
CA GLN A 662 0.47 1.42 35.46
C GLN A 662 0.70 2.89 35.04
N TRP A 663 -0.37 3.60 34.69
CA TRP A 663 -0.33 4.96 34.16
C TRP A 663 -1.38 5.82 34.86
N ASP A 664 -1.04 6.33 36.05
CA ASP A 664 -1.97 7.03 36.95
C ASP A 664 -2.63 8.27 36.33
N GLU A 665 -1.90 9.01 35.50
CA GLU A 665 -2.40 10.15 34.72
C GLU A 665 -2.17 9.84 33.24
N PRO A 666 -3.18 9.32 32.50
CA PRO A 666 -3.04 8.80 31.14
C PRO A 666 -2.90 9.92 30.09
N VAL A 667 -1.91 10.79 30.29
CA VAL A 667 -1.57 11.93 29.43
C VAL A 667 -0.27 11.63 28.70
N MET A 668 -0.35 11.61 27.38
CA MET A 668 0.79 11.48 26.47
C MET A 668 1.04 12.82 25.79
N SER A 669 2.31 13.23 25.67
CA SER A 669 2.65 14.49 25.00
C SER A 669 3.91 14.38 24.15
N PHE A 670 3.92 15.22 23.10
CA PHE A 670 5.02 15.38 22.17
C PHE A 670 5.46 16.83 22.13
N TRP A 671 6.76 17.05 22.17
CA TRP A 671 7.37 18.28 21.70
C TRP A 671 8.39 17.94 20.64
N MET A 672 8.29 18.58 19.47
CA MET A 672 9.10 18.24 18.30
C MET A 672 9.97 19.42 17.90
N THR A 673 11.24 19.16 17.61
CA THR A 673 12.16 20.17 17.08
C THR A 673 11.89 20.39 15.58
N ARG A 674 12.45 21.46 15.01
CA ARG A 674 12.41 21.70 13.55
C ARG A 674 13.82 21.64 13.00
N TYR A 675 14.02 20.92 11.90
CA TYR A 675 15.31 20.81 11.23
C TYR A 675 15.84 22.19 10.81
N GLY A 676 14.93 23.07 10.34
CA GLY A 676 15.26 24.44 9.95
C GLY A 676 15.85 25.33 11.06
N ASN A 677 15.81 24.89 12.33
CA ASN A 677 16.36 25.62 13.47
C ASN A 677 17.82 25.23 13.80
N ILE A 678 18.41 24.26 13.10
CA ILE A 678 19.73 23.70 13.42
C ILE A 678 20.82 24.31 12.50
N SER A 679 21.89 24.84 13.11
CA SER A 679 22.95 25.56 12.38
C SER A 679 23.97 24.66 11.67
N SER A 680 24.04 23.37 12.02
CA SER A 680 24.96 22.38 11.45
C SER A 680 24.26 21.03 11.39
N ALA A 681 23.48 20.82 10.35
CA ALA A 681 22.55 19.70 10.30
C ALA A 681 23.15 18.43 9.70
N SER A 682 22.86 17.31 10.33
CA SER A 682 23.11 15.93 9.91
C SER A 682 21.77 15.22 9.65
N ASP A 683 21.83 13.99 9.14
CA ASP A 683 20.63 13.22 8.80
C ASP A 683 19.83 12.78 10.04
N ALA A 684 20.45 12.80 11.24
CA ALA A 684 19.85 12.41 12.51
C ALA A 684 20.16 13.45 13.60
N GLU A 685 19.14 14.16 14.06
CA GLU A 685 19.27 15.28 15.00
C GLU A 685 18.40 15.06 16.24
N PHE A 686 18.65 15.82 17.31
CA PHE A 686 17.74 15.84 18.46
C PHE A 686 16.34 16.27 18.01
N GLY A 687 15.38 15.38 18.15
CA GLY A 687 14.01 15.49 17.63
C GLY A 687 12.98 15.99 18.62
N GLY A 688 13.35 16.14 19.88
CA GLY A 688 12.49 16.67 20.93
C GLY A 688 12.19 15.64 22.02
N GLU A 689 11.03 15.74 22.65
CA GLU A 689 10.66 14.96 23.84
C GLU A 689 9.33 14.24 23.62
N PHE A 690 9.29 12.96 23.95
CA PHE A 690 8.08 12.15 24.09
C PHE A 690 7.86 11.81 25.55
N ILE A 691 6.66 12.07 26.09
CA ILE A 691 6.37 11.91 27.51
C ILE A 691 5.09 11.08 27.70
N LEU A 692 5.17 10.06 28.56
CA LEU A 692 3.99 9.38 29.11
C LEU A 692 3.87 9.74 30.60
N GLY A 693 2.66 10.11 31.03
CA GLY A 693 2.37 10.45 32.43
C GLY A 693 2.19 11.94 32.68
N GLY A 694 2.26 12.77 31.64
CA GLY A 694 2.15 14.21 31.77
C GLY A 694 2.79 14.97 30.62
N THR A 695 3.22 16.19 30.92
CA THR A 695 3.83 17.13 29.99
C THR A 695 5.03 17.81 30.61
N ASN A 696 5.85 18.47 29.79
CA ASN A 696 6.92 19.33 30.25
C ASN A 696 6.49 20.80 30.21
N GLU A 697 6.10 21.34 31.37
CA GLU A 697 5.63 22.73 31.53
C GLU A 697 6.65 23.80 31.10
N ALA A 698 7.93 23.45 30.98
CA ALA A 698 8.94 24.39 30.47
C ALA A 698 8.84 24.62 28.95
N LEU A 699 8.12 23.77 28.21
CA LEU A 699 8.01 23.79 26.75
C LEU A 699 6.78 24.53 26.24
N TYR A 700 5.89 25.00 27.12
CA TYR A 700 4.70 25.76 26.75
C TYR A 700 4.37 26.85 27.79
N THR A 701 3.48 27.76 27.42
CA THR A 701 2.96 28.79 28.32
C THR A 701 1.44 28.77 28.33
N GLY A 702 0.85 28.98 29.51
CA GLY A 702 -0.61 28.90 29.68
C GLY A 702 -1.09 27.45 29.85
N ASP A 703 -2.40 27.26 29.82
CA ASP A 703 -3.02 25.96 30.03
C ASP A 703 -3.07 25.13 28.73
N ILE A 704 -3.01 23.80 28.87
CA ILE A 704 -3.24 22.86 27.77
C ILE A 704 -4.73 22.82 27.47
N GLU A 705 -5.08 23.02 26.20
CA GLU A 705 -6.44 22.88 25.71
C GLU A 705 -6.69 21.45 25.23
N PHE A 706 -7.68 20.80 25.84
CA PHE A 706 -8.13 19.47 25.43
C PHE A 706 -9.37 19.58 24.56
N VAL A 707 -9.31 19.01 23.36
CA VAL A 707 -10.46 18.92 22.45
C VAL A 707 -11.01 17.50 22.51
N SER A 708 -12.31 17.36 22.76
CA SER A 708 -12.95 16.05 22.85
C SER A 708 -13.04 15.36 21.48
N LEU A 709 -12.77 14.06 21.46
CA LEU A 709 -13.00 13.22 20.29
C LEU A 709 -14.52 13.03 20.10
N PRO A 710 -15.08 13.29 18.91
CA PRO A 710 -16.53 13.20 18.68
C PRO A 710 -17.07 11.76 18.71
N TYR A 711 -16.19 10.76 18.67
CA TYR A 711 -16.49 9.32 18.67
C TYR A 711 -15.80 8.61 19.85
N ALA A 712 -15.70 9.27 21.01
CA ALA A 712 -15.02 8.75 22.20
C ALA A 712 -15.57 7.41 22.74
N SER A 713 -16.80 7.01 22.39
CA SER A 713 -17.35 5.69 22.73
C SER A 713 -16.76 4.54 21.92
N ASN A 714 -16.13 4.82 20.78
CA ASN A 714 -15.49 3.84 19.92
C ASN A 714 -14.30 4.48 19.17
N PRO A 715 -13.22 4.87 19.88
CA PRO A 715 -12.15 5.65 19.29
C PRO A 715 -11.27 4.83 18.35
N THR A 716 -10.83 5.42 17.24
CA THR A 716 -9.89 4.84 16.26
C THR A 716 -8.65 5.70 16.07
N PHE A 717 -8.80 6.82 15.38
CA PHE A 717 -7.77 7.82 15.19
C PHE A 717 -7.87 8.91 16.26
N TRP A 718 -6.76 9.61 16.50
CA TRP A 718 -6.75 10.90 17.19
C TRP A 718 -7.25 12.00 16.24
N ALA A 719 -8.53 11.98 15.86
CA ALA A 719 -9.12 12.98 14.97
C ALA A 719 -10.05 13.94 15.74
N ILE A 720 -9.75 15.23 15.60
CA ILE A 720 -10.45 16.31 16.30
C ILE A 720 -11.17 17.23 15.30
N PRO A 721 -12.24 17.91 15.72
CA PRO A 721 -12.93 18.87 14.86
C PRO A 721 -12.03 20.04 14.43
N ILE A 722 -11.97 20.29 13.12
CA ILE A 722 -11.38 21.48 12.51
C ILE A 722 -12.48 22.38 11.94
N HIS A 723 -12.55 23.63 12.41
CA HIS A 723 -13.64 24.54 12.06
C HIS A 723 -13.35 25.40 10.84
N SER A 724 -12.12 25.91 10.76
CA SER A 724 -11.69 26.74 9.65
C SER A 724 -10.17 26.78 9.55
N ILE A 725 -9.70 27.16 8.37
CA ILE A 725 -8.30 27.49 8.12
C ILE A 725 -8.27 28.96 7.75
N THR A 726 -7.42 29.75 8.39
CA THR A 726 -7.23 31.16 7.99
C THR A 726 -5.93 31.30 7.24
N VAL A 727 -5.93 31.93 6.06
CA VAL A 727 -4.72 32.26 5.30
C VAL A 727 -4.72 33.73 4.92
N ASN A 728 -3.67 34.45 5.32
CA ASN A 728 -3.53 35.90 5.12
C ASN A 728 -4.73 36.71 5.65
N GLY A 729 -5.33 36.25 6.74
CA GLY A 729 -6.52 36.87 7.34
C GLY A 729 -7.84 36.49 6.66
N ASN A 730 -7.82 35.69 5.60
CA ASN A 730 -9.03 35.15 4.97
C ASN A 730 -9.39 33.81 5.60
N GLU A 731 -10.57 33.73 6.21
CA GLU A 731 -11.09 32.50 6.79
C GLU A 731 -11.70 31.60 5.70
N ILE A 732 -11.29 30.34 5.69
CA ILE A 732 -11.75 29.29 4.79
C ILE A 732 -12.50 28.27 5.64
N SER A 733 -13.82 28.17 5.44
CA SER A 733 -14.61 27.10 6.07
C SER A 733 -14.16 25.74 5.55
N THR A 734 -13.91 24.82 6.48
CA THR A 734 -13.53 23.43 6.19
C THR A 734 -14.73 22.52 5.92
N VAL A 735 -15.96 23.04 6.00
CA VAL A 735 -17.21 22.26 5.88
C VAL A 735 -17.97 22.61 4.60
N ALA A 736 -18.56 21.61 3.93
CA ALA A 736 -19.40 21.79 2.74
C ALA A 736 -20.89 22.09 3.05
N SER A 737 -21.37 21.80 4.27
CA SER A 737 -22.77 22.01 4.70
C SER A 737 -22.89 22.20 6.22
N ASP A 738 -23.86 23.01 6.65
CA ASP A 738 -24.02 23.57 8.01
C ASP A 738 -24.38 22.59 9.16
N THR A 739 -24.09 21.29 9.06
CA THR A 739 -24.60 20.30 10.05
C THR A 739 -23.55 19.44 10.78
N SER A 740 -22.26 19.51 10.46
CA SER A 740 -21.21 18.85 11.26
C SER A 740 -19.82 19.42 10.95
N ALA A 741 -18.90 19.42 11.92
CA ALA A 741 -17.54 19.95 11.74
C ALA A 741 -16.64 18.89 11.09
N ALA A 742 -15.83 19.28 10.09
CA ALA A 742 -14.83 18.39 9.50
C ALA A 742 -13.85 17.88 10.58
N LEU A 743 -13.33 16.66 10.41
CA LEU A 743 -12.37 16.06 11.33
C LEU A 743 -10.96 16.10 10.74
N ALA A 744 -9.97 16.37 11.58
CA ALA A 744 -8.55 16.30 11.23
C ALA A 744 -7.83 15.29 12.12
N ALA A 745 -7.20 14.29 11.52
CA ALA A 745 -6.35 13.34 12.23
C ALA A 745 -5.02 13.99 12.64
N ILE A 746 -4.65 13.85 13.90
CA ILE A 746 -3.37 14.31 14.46
C ILE A 746 -2.38 13.15 14.41
N ASP A 747 -1.48 13.19 13.43
CA ASP A 747 -0.60 12.09 13.06
C ASP A 747 0.88 12.49 13.18
N THR A 748 1.58 11.96 14.17
CA THR A 748 3.00 12.24 14.44
C THR A 748 3.96 11.61 13.44
N ALA A 749 3.50 10.65 12.63
CA ALA A 749 4.33 9.97 11.62
C ALA A 749 4.03 10.43 10.18
N THR A 750 3.29 11.53 10.02
CA THR A 750 3.04 12.19 8.74
C THR A 750 3.76 13.54 8.68
N SER A 751 4.50 13.79 7.60
CA SER A 751 5.34 14.99 7.47
C SER A 751 4.62 16.22 6.90
N LEU A 752 3.50 16.04 6.18
CA LEU A 752 2.78 17.08 5.42
C LEU A 752 1.27 17.08 5.73
N ILE A 753 0.54 18.14 5.33
CA ILE A 753 -0.89 18.26 5.62
C ILE A 753 -1.71 17.97 4.36
N GLY A 754 -2.51 16.92 4.37
CA GLY A 754 -3.52 16.69 3.34
C GLY A 754 -4.87 17.28 3.70
N GLY A 755 -5.60 17.80 2.72
CA GLY A 755 -7.03 18.09 2.86
C GLY A 755 -7.84 17.88 1.59
N PRO A 756 -9.18 17.95 1.69
CA PRO A 756 -10.09 17.82 0.55
C PRO A 756 -9.75 18.83 -0.55
N PRO A 757 -9.89 18.47 -1.84
CA PRO A 757 -9.61 19.39 -2.94
C PRO A 757 -10.41 20.68 -2.81
N SER A 758 -11.66 20.60 -2.35
CA SER A 758 -12.54 21.76 -2.15
C SER A 758 -12.01 22.78 -1.12
N ALA A 759 -11.39 22.32 -0.03
CA ALA A 759 -10.82 23.19 1.01
C ALA A 759 -9.43 23.69 0.60
N VAL A 760 -8.59 22.81 0.05
CA VAL A 760 -7.21 23.14 -0.36
C VAL A 760 -7.22 24.15 -1.52
N ARG A 761 -8.11 24.01 -2.50
CA ARG A 761 -8.26 24.99 -3.58
C ARG A 761 -8.66 26.36 -3.07
N LYS A 762 -9.60 26.43 -2.11
CA LYS A 762 -9.99 27.70 -1.46
C LYS A 762 -8.83 28.31 -0.69
N LEU A 763 -8.03 27.47 -0.02
CA LEU A 763 -6.83 27.89 0.69
C LEU A 763 -5.83 28.57 -0.24
N TYR A 764 -5.47 27.93 -1.35
CA TYR A 764 -4.50 28.50 -2.28
C TYR A 764 -5.06 29.64 -3.12
N ALA A 765 -6.37 29.69 -3.37
CA ALA A 765 -7.03 30.84 -4.00
C ALA A 765 -6.83 32.14 -3.17
N ALA A 766 -6.66 32.05 -1.85
CA ALA A 766 -6.36 33.17 -0.97
C ALA A 766 -4.88 33.62 -0.99
N ILE A 767 -4.01 32.92 -1.74
CA ILE A 767 -2.58 33.22 -1.85
C ILE A 767 -2.30 33.78 -3.26
N PRO A 768 -2.02 35.09 -3.39
CA PRO A 768 -1.79 35.71 -4.70
C PRO A 768 -0.66 35.03 -5.47
N GLY A 769 -0.97 34.60 -6.70
CA GLY A 769 0.00 33.98 -7.61
C GLY A 769 0.29 32.51 -7.35
N ALA A 770 -0.36 31.87 -6.36
CA ALA A 770 -0.32 30.43 -6.22
C ALA A 770 -0.95 29.74 -7.45
N LYS A 771 -0.37 28.64 -7.89
CA LYS A 771 -0.86 27.85 -9.03
C LYS A 771 -0.79 26.37 -8.72
N GLN A 772 -1.80 25.62 -9.15
CA GLN A 772 -1.76 24.17 -9.08
C GLN A 772 -0.50 23.65 -9.80
N ALA A 773 0.18 22.72 -9.15
CA ALA A 773 1.35 22.07 -9.72
C ALA A 773 0.91 20.95 -10.69
N GLU A 774 1.75 20.67 -11.68
CA GLU A 774 1.49 19.68 -12.73
C GLU A 774 2.53 18.55 -12.68
N GLY A 775 2.22 17.44 -13.36
CA GLY A 775 3.12 16.28 -13.43
C GLY A 775 3.24 15.57 -12.08
N VAL A 776 4.46 15.23 -11.66
CA VAL A 776 4.69 14.48 -10.41
C VAL A 776 4.13 15.20 -9.16
N LEU A 777 4.08 16.53 -9.20
CA LEU A 777 3.54 17.37 -8.12
C LEU A 777 2.03 17.62 -8.22
N GLU A 778 1.28 16.92 -9.07
CA GLU A 778 -0.18 17.06 -9.14
C GLU A 778 -0.84 17.01 -7.74
N GLY A 779 -1.84 17.86 -7.49
CA GLY A 779 -2.44 18.01 -6.16
C GLY A 779 -1.67 18.92 -5.18
N PHE A 780 -0.40 19.23 -5.44
CA PHE A 780 0.29 20.33 -4.76
C PHE A 780 0.05 21.68 -5.44
N TRP A 781 0.47 22.76 -4.77
CA TRP A 781 0.38 24.12 -5.28
C TRP A 781 1.75 24.80 -5.26
N THR A 782 2.20 25.25 -6.43
CA THR A 782 3.38 26.09 -6.57
C THR A 782 3.11 27.50 -6.07
N LEU A 783 4.13 28.11 -5.48
CA LEU A 783 4.05 29.44 -4.91
C LEU A 783 5.07 30.40 -5.57
N PRO A 784 4.73 31.69 -5.72
CA PRO A 784 5.62 32.69 -6.32
C PRO A 784 7.03 32.76 -5.73
N SER A 785 8.02 33.00 -6.61
CA SER A 785 9.44 33.15 -6.23
C SER A 785 9.71 34.31 -5.27
N MET A 786 8.80 35.27 -5.10
CA MET A 786 8.92 36.30 -4.05
C MET A 786 8.92 35.72 -2.63
N PHE A 787 8.38 34.52 -2.43
CA PHE A 787 8.37 33.81 -1.14
C PHE A 787 9.70 33.11 -0.83
N THR A 788 10.49 32.75 -1.85
CA THR A 788 11.89 32.34 -1.64
C THR A 788 12.77 33.54 -1.30
N ALA A 789 12.45 34.71 -1.84
CA ALA A 789 13.27 35.92 -1.70
C ALA A 789 13.13 36.63 -0.34
N ARG A 790 11.93 36.68 0.26
CA ARG A 790 11.71 37.36 1.57
C ARG A 790 10.67 36.64 2.42
N ARG A 791 11.05 36.25 3.65
CA ARG A 791 10.12 35.63 4.63
C ARG A 791 8.91 36.51 4.96
N ALA A 792 9.08 37.84 5.00
CA ALA A 792 7.98 38.78 5.26
C ALA A 792 6.85 38.73 4.22
N ASN A 793 7.10 38.17 3.03
CA ASN A 793 6.08 38.04 1.99
C ASN A 793 5.33 36.70 2.07
N ARG A 794 5.77 35.75 2.90
CA ARG A 794 5.18 34.41 2.96
C ARG A 794 3.80 34.44 3.62
N PRO A 795 2.89 33.55 3.18
CA PRO A 795 1.55 33.49 3.74
C PRO A 795 1.57 33.15 5.24
N GLN A 796 0.66 33.77 5.98
CA GLN A 796 0.39 33.44 7.38
C GLN A 796 -0.82 32.53 7.43
N SER A 797 -0.67 31.33 8.00
CA SER A 797 -1.74 30.36 8.10
C SER A 797 -2.04 29.99 9.56
N THR A 798 -3.32 29.82 9.89
CA THR A 798 -3.76 29.30 11.18
C THR A 798 -4.76 28.17 10.98
N LEU A 799 -4.65 27.13 11.80
CA LEU A 799 -5.62 26.04 11.88
C LEU A 799 -6.48 26.26 13.12
N ASN A 800 -7.80 26.21 12.97
CA ASN A 800 -8.73 26.50 14.06
C ASN A 800 -9.36 25.20 14.59
N PHE A 801 -8.94 24.78 15.79
CA PHE A 801 -9.43 23.60 16.51
C PHE A 801 -10.06 24.03 17.83
N GLY A 802 -11.16 23.41 18.27
CA GLY A 802 -11.75 23.66 19.59
C GLY A 802 -12.19 25.11 19.86
N GLY A 803 -12.27 25.96 18.82
CA GLY A 803 -12.54 27.39 18.94
C GLY A 803 -11.29 28.28 19.11
N ARG A 804 -10.07 27.71 19.05
CA ARG A 804 -8.80 28.45 19.11
C ARG A 804 -8.01 28.35 17.82
N ALA A 805 -7.36 29.46 17.46
CA ALA A 805 -6.47 29.56 16.31
C ALA A 805 -5.03 29.19 16.67
N TRP A 806 -4.47 28.21 15.96
CA TRP A 806 -3.09 27.75 16.09
C TRP A 806 -2.30 28.17 14.85
N ALA A 807 -1.33 29.06 15.03
CA ALA A 807 -0.53 29.58 13.93
C ALA A 807 0.52 28.57 13.47
N MET A 808 0.58 28.34 12.16
CA MET A 808 1.64 27.57 11.52
C MET A 808 2.75 28.52 11.06
N SER A 809 4.01 28.11 11.24
CA SER A 809 5.15 28.90 10.77
C SER A 809 5.11 29.00 9.25
N SER A 810 5.35 30.20 8.72
CA SER A 810 5.50 30.41 7.28
C SER A 810 6.73 29.70 6.67
N ASP A 811 7.68 29.24 7.49
CA ASP A 811 8.76 28.36 7.05
C ASP A 811 8.30 26.91 6.90
N ASP A 812 7.33 26.48 7.71
CA ASP A 812 6.78 25.12 7.67
C ASP A 812 5.71 25.00 6.56
N PHE A 813 5.00 26.10 6.25
CA PHE A 813 4.02 26.13 5.16
C PHE A 813 4.65 26.23 3.75
N VAL A 814 5.78 26.93 3.60
CA VAL A 814 6.41 27.17 2.29
C VAL A 814 7.64 26.29 2.13
N LEU A 815 7.49 25.20 1.39
CA LEU A 815 8.55 24.24 1.11
C LEU A 815 9.37 24.68 -0.09
N THR A 816 10.69 24.52 -0.02
CA THR A 816 11.59 24.70 -1.17
C THR A 816 11.87 23.36 -1.82
N THR A 817 11.84 23.30 -3.14
CA THR A 817 12.16 22.06 -3.86
C THR A 817 13.57 22.07 -4.44
N SER A 818 14.04 20.90 -4.88
CA SER A 818 15.32 20.76 -5.61
C SER A 818 15.35 21.51 -6.93
N THR A 819 14.18 21.89 -7.45
CA THR A 819 14.05 22.78 -8.60
C THR A 819 14.34 24.23 -8.20
N PRO A 820 15.36 24.89 -8.78
CA PRO A 820 15.70 26.25 -8.42
C PRO A 820 14.51 27.21 -8.51
N ASN A 821 14.37 28.08 -7.50
CA ASN A 821 13.30 29.10 -7.40
C ASN A 821 11.86 28.55 -7.39
N THR A 822 11.67 27.26 -7.12
CA THR A 822 10.34 26.66 -7.00
C THR A 822 10.01 26.46 -5.53
N CYS A 823 8.88 27.03 -5.11
CA CYS A 823 8.27 26.76 -3.81
C CYS A 823 6.97 26.00 -4.00
N VAL A 824 6.69 25.11 -3.07
CA VAL A 824 5.45 24.35 -3.00
C VAL A 824 4.86 24.55 -1.62
N GLY A 825 3.54 24.69 -1.50
CA GLY A 825 2.92 24.76 -0.19
C GLY A 825 2.81 23.37 0.47
N ALA A 826 2.95 23.32 1.80
CA ALA A 826 2.95 22.07 2.58
C ALA A 826 1.56 21.43 2.75
N VAL A 827 0.50 22.15 2.34
CA VAL A 827 -0.87 21.63 2.30
C VAL A 827 -1.16 21.14 0.87
N PHE A 828 -1.67 19.92 0.69
CA PHE A 828 -1.92 19.38 -0.64
C PHE A 828 -3.29 18.72 -0.75
N GLU A 829 -3.77 18.62 -2.00
CA GLU A 829 -5.02 17.95 -2.32
C GLU A 829 -4.85 16.45 -2.15
N THR A 830 -5.69 15.88 -1.31
CA THR A 830 -5.87 14.45 -1.12
C THR A 830 -7.35 14.16 -1.24
N SER A 831 -7.70 12.95 -1.64
CA SER A 831 -9.05 12.43 -1.81
C SER A 831 -9.88 12.35 -0.50
N LEU A 832 -9.38 12.89 0.61
CA LEU A 832 -10.06 12.98 1.90
C LEU A 832 -11.19 14.01 1.85
N GLY A 833 -12.44 13.60 2.07
CA GLY A 833 -13.58 14.52 2.22
C GLY A 833 -14.14 15.10 0.91
N ASP A 834 -13.99 14.38 -0.21
CA ASP A 834 -14.77 14.64 -1.42
C ASP A 834 -16.28 14.50 -1.11
N PRO A 835 -17.17 15.45 -1.49
CA PRO A 835 -18.61 15.31 -1.27
C PRO A 835 -19.26 14.06 -1.92
N ASP A 836 -18.60 13.42 -2.90
CA ASP A 836 -19.02 12.11 -3.43
C ASP A 836 -18.49 10.92 -2.58
N ASN A 837 -17.69 11.19 -1.55
CA ASN A 837 -17.13 10.23 -0.60
C ASN A 837 -17.93 10.24 0.72
N ALA A 838 -18.98 9.42 0.79
CA ALA A 838 -19.87 9.30 1.95
C ALA A 838 -19.24 8.57 3.17
N GLN A 839 -17.92 8.39 3.26
CA GLN A 839 -17.29 7.39 4.15
C GLN A 839 -16.24 7.93 5.14
N ILE A 840 -16.20 9.24 5.35
CA ILE A 840 -15.76 9.82 6.63
C ILE A 840 -17.06 10.22 7.35
N PRO A 841 -17.34 9.80 8.59
CA PRO A 841 -18.49 10.35 9.31
C PRO A 841 -18.32 11.86 9.31
N GLN A 842 -19.27 12.52 8.64
CA GLN A 842 -19.38 13.97 8.60
C GLN A 842 -19.43 14.55 10.00
#